data_AF-A0A449A9T7-F1
#
_entry.id   AF-A0A449A9T7-F1
#
_cell.length_a   1.000
_cell.length_b   1.000
_cell.length_c   1.000
_cell.angle_alpha   90.00
_cell.angle_beta   90.00
_cell.angle_gamma   90.00
#
_symmetry.space_group_name_H-M   'P 1'
#
loop_
_entity.id
_entity.type
_entity.pdbx_description
1 polymer ?
#
loop_
_entity_poly.entity_id
_entity_poly.type
_entity_poly.pdbx_seq_one_letter_code
_entity_poly.pdbx_strand_id
1 'polypeptide(L)'
;MFKKNKILALSLSGTVLSATAIGVVVYLANSDDRNKTDYRTTANARNNLVAKDNLDLTNTIPSNADTNLKEIPKKEEPPKVVPPKEEPPKKQPIIKVEPPKEEPKPKPIPKPEPKPEPKPKPKVEEPKKQTITVNGIKVYGDVKPLQPRQIPSYDRDKGLSSDYINHTVPEVISIEVTPELIKKSIEDTIGTGKKEGLNSDWSKSMVNNALSIDLSKDPDGLDRFIKQNQDYWTNQFYKWQRLFDSPKIREFLKDDKKSEYDTMISQNKFKGKEHRYLWIYNNLDWSKLNKLSSAAQEQLKKGYVLDPNNAYINENGELDSHAYSPPEGHNVVIGRRVNDNKNRRTFSYDSPYGRTPDDIRYGRYPGWKSTDVTLSDERFKDIIKAEDGFRLIKMERENKVNDPKQINEGLVVEIDAANYSGYNKTLQLIKKIKKENINVTSFRIQNMGEKDSAQKFKPILEALPNEIQQLELYFSDKATNTGSLIALEHKKIKELSLYTLGNSLKESWSINPWAVFKTEWVNTNDYNVSWSYQKGAPIATRITFNALAFEESDYKKDASDPFERINDGLRMAYYSRNNWPFFQGGFGPGLNPDHNEGNNSYPTDLDFSRAPSIKTLRGLIFYDKYKPQNAARKVWTVKFFNDKSTYEIGDEDLANAGFENFAKPAGQKAPKIVFSNNTTTTGFKITSSDLSPSAISNLHRFVELVRAGNSGFPGTVTVVNNPSLAQKLKSAGFKVVETNNSSDEEFY
;
A
#
# COMPACT_ATOMS: atom_id res chain seq x y z
N MET A 1 4.57 4.76 81.35
CA MET A 1 4.01 4.48 80.01
C MET A 1 4.34 5.60 78.99
N PHE A 2 5.57 6.14 78.96
CA PHE A 2 5.95 7.30 78.12
C PHE A 2 7.25 7.13 77.30
N LYS A 3 7.89 5.94 77.29
CA LYS A 3 9.13 5.68 76.52
C LYS A 3 8.94 4.94 75.18
N LYS A 4 7.85 4.18 75.00
CA LYS A 4 7.58 3.45 73.72
C LYS A 4 7.01 4.35 72.61
N ASN A 5 6.31 5.44 72.95
CA ASN A 5 5.73 6.35 71.95
C ASN A 5 6.76 7.32 71.33
N LYS A 6 7.91 7.55 71.98
CA LYS A 6 9.00 8.38 71.43
C LYS A 6 9.79 7.68 70.32
N ILE A 7 10.01 6.36 70.45
CA ILE A 7 10.73 5.56 69.43
C ILE A 7 9.85 5.37 68.19
N LEU A 8 8.54 5.14 68.37
CA LEU A 8 7.60 5.05 67.26
C LEU A 8 7.49 6.40 66.50
N ALA A 9 7.42 7.52 67.23
CA ALA A 9 7.40 8.86 66.64
C ALA A 9 8.73 9.20 65.92
N LEU A 10 9.89 8.84 66.47
CA LEU A 10 11.19 9.03 65.79
C LEU A 10 11.34 8.14 64.54
N SER A 11 10.83 6.90 64.57
CA SER A 11 10.84 6.02 63.39
C SER A 11 9.87 6.49 62.29
N LEU A 12 8.68 7.00 62.65
CA LEU A 12 7.77 7.61 61.68
C LEU A 12 8.35 8.91 61.11
N SER A 13 8.97 9.76 61.93
CA SER A 13 9.62 11.00 61.46
C SER A 13 10.81 10.72 60.54
N GLY A 14 11.60 9.66 60.79
CA GLY A 14 12.68 9.23 59.91
C GLY A 14 12.20 8.68 58.55
N THR A 15 11.03 8.04 58.53
CA THR A 15 10.43 7.50 57.29
C THR A 15 9.77 8.60 56.45
N VAL A 16 9.21 9.64 57.09
CA VAL A 16 8.64 10.80 56.40
C VAL A 16 9.73 11.72 55.82
N LEU A 17 10.88 11.88 56.50
CA LEU A 17 12.01 12.67 55.99
C LEU A 17 12.78 11.98 54.84
N SER A 18 12.85 10.65 54.82
CA SER A 18 13.49 9.91 53.72
C SER A 18 12.59 9.84 52.47
N ALA A 19 11.26 9.75 52.64
CA ALA A 19 10.31 9.84 51.54
C ALA A 19 10.27 11.25 50.90
N THR A 20 10.46 12.31 51.69
CA THR A 20 10.57 13.68 51.15
C THR A 20 11.93 13.94 50.49
N ALA A 21 13.04 13.40 50.99
CA ALA A 21 14.34 13.54 50.33
C ALA A 21 14.40 12.79 48.98
N ILE A 22 13.84 11.57 48.90
CA ILE A 22 13.73 10.83 47.63
C ILE A 22 12.72 11.52 46.70
N GLY A 23 11.60 12.02 47.24
CA GLY A 23 10.64 12.81 46.48
C GLY A 23 11.22 14.10 45.91
N VAL A 24 12.09 14.79 46.66
CA VAL A 24 12.78 16.02 46.20
C VAL A 24 13.89 15.69 45.20
N VAL A 25 14.62 14.57 45.34
CA VAL A 25 15.60 14.14 44.33
C VAL A 25 14.92 13.66 43.05
N VAL A 26 13.79 12.94 43.13
CA VAL A 26 12.99 12.54 41.97
C VAL A 26 12.28 13.75 41.35
N TYR A 27 11.81 14.71 42.15
CA TYR A 27 11.25 15.96 41.66
C TYR A 27 12.32 16.82 40.98
N LEU A 28 13.48 17.05 41.61
CA LEU A 28 14.59 17.82 41.02
C LEU A 28 15.21 17.12 39.80
N ALA A 29 15.26 15.78 39.76
CA ALA A 29 15.70 15.02 38.59
C ALA A 29 14.67 15.03 37.44
N ASN A 30 13.38 15.26 37.73
CA ASN A 30 12.31 15.38 36.72
C ASN A 30 11.86 16.83 36.46
N SER A 31 12.30 17.80 37.25
CA SER A 31 11.95 19.22 37.15
C SER A 31 13.05 20.05 36.49
N ASP A 32 14.06 19.42 35.88
CA ASP A 32 14.89 20.10 34.89
C ASP A 32 13.94 20.66 33.82
N ASP A 33 14.07 21.94 33.47
CA ASP A 33 13.13 22.73 32.64
C ASP A 33 12.93 22.19 31.21
N ARG A 34 13.49 21.01 30.90
CA ARG A 34 13.37 20.28 29.65
C ARG A 34 12.11 19.41 29.52
N ASN A 35 11.35 19.18 30.62
CA ASN A 35 10.15 18.31 30.63
C ASN A 35 8.88 18.98 31.22
N LYS A 36 8.67 20.29 31.06
CA LYS A 36 7.37 20.89 31.38
C LYS A 36 6.30 20.43 30.38
N THR A 37 5.34 19.64 30.86
CA THR A 37 4.08 19.38 30.12
C THR A 37 3.02 20.33 30.64
N ASP A 38 2.76 21.40 29.90
CA ASP A 38 1.80 22.44 30.26
C ASP A 38 0.39 22.01 29.80
N TYR A 39 -0.45 21.52 30.71
CA TYR A 39 -1.83 21.15 30.39
C TYR A 39 -2.76 22.34 30.61
N ARG A 40 -3.10 23.03 29.52
CA ARG A 40 -4.20 24.02 29.51
C ARG A 40 -5.40 23.43 28.78
N THR A 41 -6.37 22.92 29.54
CA THR A 41 -7.63 22.41 28.99
C THR A 41 -8.56 23.58 28.66
N THR A 42 -8.81 23.83 27.37
CA THR A 42 -9.94 24.67 26.94
C THR A 42 -11.17 23.77 26.77
N ALA A 43 -12.19 23.97 27.60
CA ALA A 43 -13.38 23.11 27.65
C ALA A 43 -14.28 23.17 26.39
N ASN A 44 -13.90 23.93 25.36
CA ASN A 44 -14.63 24.08 24.11
C ASN A 44 -13.65 24.02 22.92
N ALA A 45 -13.16 22.82 22.58
CA ALA A 45 -12.35 22.63 21.38
C ALA A 45 -13.22 22.73 20.13
N ARG A 46 -13.17 23.89 19.43
CA ARG A 46 -13.57 23.99 18.03
C ARG A 46 -12.38 23.57 17.16
N ASN A 47 -12.59 22.69 16.18
CA ASN A 47 -11.57 22.29 15.21
C ASN A 47 -11.27 23.45 14.23
N ASN A 48 -10.54 24.46 14.69
CA ASN A 48 -10.05 25.55 13.84
C ASN A 48 -8.56 25.33 13.59
N LEU A 49 -8.22 24.77 12.43
CA LEU A 49 -6.84 24.74 11.92
C LEU A 49 -6.69 25.86 10.89
N VAL A 50 -5.73 26.76 11.09
CA VAL A 50 -5.48 27.91 10.21
C VAL A 50 -4.42 27.52 9.20
N ALA A 51 -4.82 27.22 7.97
CA ALA A 51 -3.92 26.91 6.86
C ALA A 51 -3.40 28.18 6.18
N LYS A 52 -2.46 28.90 6.83
CA LYS A 52 -1.76 30.05 6.25
C LYS A 52 -0.24 29.89 6.42
N ASP A 53 0.52 30.26 5.38
CA ASP A 53 1.97 30.01 5.32
C ASP A 53 2.83 31.10 6.02
N ASN A 54 2.19 32.11 6.62
CA ASN A 54 2.84 33.25 7.26
C ASN A 54 2.45 33.39 8.74
N LEU A 55 2.32 32.29 9.47
CA LEU A 55 1.93 32.30 10.89
C LEU A 55 3.16 32.34 11.80
N ASP A 56 3.10 33.16 12.84
CA ASP A 56 4.08 33.22 13.91
C ASP A 56 3.86 32.03 14.86
N LEU A 57 4.75 31.05 14.76
CA LEU A 57 4.68 29.80 15.53
C LEU A 57 5.44 29.87 16.87
N THR A 58 6.08 31.00 17.19
CA THR A 58 7.03 31.11 18.32
C THR A 58 6.40 30.90 19.70
N ASN A 59 5.08 31.10 19.83
CA ASN A 59 4.34 30.94 21.09
C ASN A 59 3.22 29.89 20.98
N THR A 60 3.37 28.92 20.08
CA THR A 60 2.37 27.87 19.86
C THR A 60 2.49 26.72 20.85
N ILE A 61 1.35 26.13 21.20
CA ILE A 61 1.26 24.97 22.08
C ILE A 61 0.79 23.78 21.23
N PRO A 62 1.37 22.57 21.37
CA PRO A 62 0.85 21.38 20.73
C PRO A 62 -0.62 21.14 21.14
N SER A 63 -1.53 21.31 20.18
CA SER A 63 -2.98 21.26 20.40
C SER A 63 -3.67 20.67 19.16
N ASN A 64 -4.89 20.15 19.33
CA ASN A 64 -5.75 19.70 18.23
C ASN A 64 -6.54 20.85 17.57
N ALA A 65 -6.29 22.10 17.99
CA ALA A 65 -6.83 23.33 17.42
C ALA A 65 -5.80 24.47 17.51
N ASP A 66 -5.76 25.33 16.49
CA ASP A 66 -4.90 26.51 16.45
C ASP A 66 -5.54 27.66 17.24
N THR A 67 -4.82 28.20 18.22
CA THR A 67 -5.25 29.36 19.01
C THR A 67 -4.15 30.41 19.07
N ASN A 68 -4.50 31.68 18.89
CA ASN A 68 -3.59 32.84 18.98
C ASN A 68 -2.44 32.90 17.94
N LEU A 69 -2.59 32.29 16.76
CA LEU A 69 -1.62 32.45 15.67
C LEU A 69 -1.72 33.86 15.07
N LYS A 70 -0.61 34.61 15.11
CA LYS A 70 -0.51 35.94 14.47
C LYS A 70 0.12 35.80 13.09
N GLU A 71 -0.33 36.58 12.13
CA GLU A 71 0.31 36.65 10.81
C GLU A 71 1.58 37.50 10.87
N ILE A 72 2.68 36.98 10.33
CA ILE A 72 3.90 37.73 10.06
C ILE A 72 3.68 38.50 8.76
N PRO A 73 3.87 39.84 8.74
CA PRO A 73 3.76 40.63 7.52
C PRO A 73 4.72 40.09 6.46
N LYS A 74 4.19 39.72 5.28
CA LYS A 74 5.03 39.33 4.14
C LYS A 74 5.91 40.52 3.76
N LYS A 75 7.21 40.29 3.69
CA LYS A 75 8.17 41.25 3.13
C LYS A 75 7.76 41.50 1.67
N GLU A 76 7.50 42.75 1.30
CA GLU A 76 7.15 43.12 -0.07
C GLU A 76 8.22 42.63 -1.04
N GLU A 77 7.81 41.81 -2.01
CA GLU A 77 8.67 41.46 -3.15
C GLU A 77 8.91 42.71 -4.00
N PRO A 78 10.14 42.98 -4.48
CA PRO A 78 10.36 44.07 -5.42
C PRO A 78 9.51 43.87 -6.69
N PRO A 79 9.04 44.95 -7.32
CA PRO A 79 8.04 44.89 -8.38
C PRO A 79 8.50 44.02 -9.56
N LYS A 80 7.61 43.11 -9.99
CA LYS A 80 7.77 42.29 -11.19
C LYS A 80 7.95 43.20 -12.41
N VAL A 81 9.06 42.99 -13.13
CA VAL A 81 9.28 43.56 -14.46
C VAL A 81 8.21 43.02 -15.40
N VAL A 82 7.40 43.93 -15.94
CA VAL A 82 6.37 43.66 -16.95
C VAL A 82 7.06 43.34 -18.29
N PRO A 83 6.82 42.17 -18.92
CA PRO A 83 7.26 41.92 -20.28
C PRO A 83 6.52 42.85 -21.27
N PRO A 84 7.16 43.32 -22.35
CA PRO A 84 6.52 44.20 -23.33
C PRO A 84 5.29 43.56 -23.98
N LYS A 85 4.23 44.36 -24.11
CA LYS A 85 2.98 44.07 -24.80
C LYS A 85 3.26 43.71 -26.27
N GLU A 86 2.87 42.51 -26.69
CA GLU A 86 2.76 42.18 -28.12
C GLU A 86 1.53 42.89 -28.71
N GLU A 87 1.73 43.56 -29.84
CA GLU A 87 0.69 44.24 -30.62
C GLU A 87 -0.25 43.23 -31.30
N PRO A 88 -1.56 43.55 -31.43
CA PRO A 88 -2.52 42.67 -32.08
C PRO A 88 -2.33 42.66 -33.61
N PRO A 89 -2.45 41.49 -34.29
CA PRO A 89 -2.39 41.43 -35.74
C PRO A 89 -3.61 42.11 -36.39
N LYS A 90 -3.31 42.91 -37.41
CA LYS A 90 -4.25 43.69 -38.24
C LYS A 90 -5.27 42.80 -38.97
N LYS A 91 -6.53 43.24 -38.94
CA LYS A 91 -7.63 42.76 -39.80
C LYS A 91 -7.44 43.21 -41.26
N GLN A 92 -7.77 42.31 -42.19
CA GLN A 92 -8.04 42.58 -43.62
C GLN A 92 -9.05 41.50 -44.13
N PRO A 93 -9.80 41.74 -45.22
CA PRO A 93 -11.25 41.92 -45.14
C PRO A 93 -12.11 40.76 -45.68
N ILE A 94 -13.39 40.90 -45.37
CA ILE A 94 -14.58 40.16 -45.81
C ILE A 94 -14.57 39.83 -47.31
N ILE A 95 -14.83 38.55 -47.65
CA ILE A 95 -15.35 38.13 -48.96
C ILE A 95 -16.79 37.65 -48.79
N LYS A 96 -17.64 38.12 -49.70
CA LYS A 96 -19.08 37.91 -49.81
C LYS A 96 -19.47 36.44 -50.08
N VAL A 97 -20.65 36.12 -49.54
CA VAL A 97 -21.44 34.90 -49.69
C VAL A 97 -22.07 34.79 -51.08
N GLU A 98 -22.17 33.56 -51.60
CA GLU A 98 -23.19 33.13 -52.57
C GLU A 98 -23.57 31.63 -52.31
N PRO A 99 -24.72 31.13 -52.81
CA PRO A 99 -25.75 30.43 -52.03
C PRO A 99 -25.72 28.89 -52.09
N PRO A 100 -26.53 28.19 -51.25
CA PRO A 100 -26.40 26.75 -51.03
C PRO A 100 -26.99 25.94 -52.20
N LYS A 101 -26.23 24.95 -52.66
CA LYS A 101 -26.68 23.94 -53.62
C LYS A 101 -26.84 22.58 -52.93
N GLU A 102 -28.11 22.15 -52.93
CA GLU A 102 -28.65 20.79 -52.99
C GLU A 102 -28.18 19.71 -52.00
N GLU A 103 -29.17 19.24 -51.24
CA GLU A 103 -29.19 18.03 -50.43
C GLU A 103 -28.85 16.76 -51.24
N PRO A 104 -27.90 15.93 -50.78
CA PRO A 104 -27.87 14.54 -51.16
C PRO A 104 -28.85 13.74 -50.28
N LYS A 105 -29.77 13.05 -50.96
CA LYS A 105 -30.74 12.08 -50.41
C LYS A 105 -30.14 11.13 -49.36
N PRO A 106 -30.96 10.68 -48.39
CA PRO A 106 -30.53 9.80 -47.30
C PRO A 106 -30.04 8.45 -47.82
N LYS A 107 -28.79 8.11 -47.49
CA LYS A 107 -28.31 6.73 -47.60
C LYS A 107 -28.95 5.87 -46.50
N PRO A 108 -29.20 4.57 -46.77
CA PRO A 108 -29.99 3.72 -45.90
C PRO A 108 -29.32 3.52 -44.54
N ILE A 109 -30.15 3.48 -43.49
CA ILE A 109 -29.82 3.07 -42.14
C ILE A 109 -28.99 1.78 -42.19
N PRO A 110 -27.76 1.73 -41.64
CA PRO A 110 -27.04 0.49 -41.47
C PRO A 110 -27.87 -0.45 -40.58
N LYS A 111 -28.23 -1.61 -41.14
CA LYS A 111 -28.75 -2.75 -40.39
C LYS A 111 -27.83 -3.00 -39.18
N PRO A 112 -28.37 -3.33 -37.99
CA PRO A 112 -27.56 -3.66 -36.82
C PRO A 112 -26.52 -4.71 -37.23
N GLU A 113 -25.24 -4.42 -36.98
CA GLU A 113 -24.18 -5.39 -37.15
C GLU A 113 -24.56 -6.65 -36.37
N PRO A 114 -24.47 -7.84 -36.98
CA PRO A 114 -24.67 -9.08 -36.24
C PRO A 114 -23.69 -9.10 -35.07
N LYS A 115 -24.22 -9.43 -33.89
CA LYS A 115 -23.44 -9.72 -32.68
C LYS A 115 -22.17 -10.47 -33.11
N PRO A 116 -20.96 -10.01 -32.75
CA PRO A 116 -19.75 -10.71 -33.09
C PRO A 116 -19.91 -12.17 -32.66
N GLU A 117 -19.77 -13.10 -33.60
CA GLU A 117 -19.64 -14.50 -33.24
C GLU A 117 -18.56 -14.61 -32.17
N PRO A 118 -18.79 -15.38 -31.09
CA PRO A 118 -17.79 -15.56 -30.05
C PRO A 118 -16.52 -16.05 -30.72
N LYS A 119 -15.46 -15.23 -30.68
CA LYS A 119 -14.11 -15.67 -31.05
C LYS A 119 -13.90 -17.04 -30.42
N PRO A 120 -13.40 -18.04 -31.18
CA PRO A 120 -13.15 -19.36 -30.62
C PRO A 120 -12.35 -19.18 -29.34
N LYS A 121 -12.89 -19.71 -28.22
CA LYS A 121 -12.14 -19.78 -26.95
C LYS A 121 -10.75 -20.31 -27.31
N PRO A 122 -9.66 -19.67 -26.84
CA PRO A 122 -8.34 -20.24 -27.05
C PRO A 122 -8.39 -21.68 -26.61
N LYS A 123 -7.90 -22.57 -27.48
CA LYS A 123 -7.75 -23.99 -27.19
C LYS A 123 -6.98 -24.06 -25.88
N VAL A 124 -7.64 -24.47 -24.80
CA VAL A 124 -6.98 -24.66 -23.50
C VAL A 124 -5.92 -25.71 -23.77
N GLU A 125 -4.64 -25.32 -23.72
CA GLU A 125 -3.58 -26.30 -23.88
C GLU A 125 -3.73 -27.33 -22.78
N GLU A 126 -3.87 -28.59 -23.19
CA GLU A 126 -4.06 -29.72 -22.28
C GLU A 126 -2.84 -29.85 -21.35
N PRO A 127 -3.03 -30.31 -20.10
CA PRO A 127 -1.93 -30.59 -19.19
C PRO A 127 -0.89 -31.48 -19.88
N LYS A 128 0.39 -31.13 -19.78
CA LYS A 128 1.48 -31.93 -20.33
C LYS A 128 2.21 -32.61 -19.19
N LYS A 129 2.45 -33.92 -19.34
CA LYS A 129 3.30 -34.68 -18.43
C LYS A 129 4.74 -34.20 -18.59
N GLN A 130 5.34 -33.71 -17.51
CA GLN A 130 6.72 -33.22 -17.51
C GLN A 130 7.42 -33.52 -16.18
N THR A 131 8.75 -33.54 -16.20
CA THR A 131 9.55 -33.68 -14.99
C THR A 131 9.57 -32.36 -14.22
N ILE A 132 9.20 -32.38 -12.94
CA ILE A 132 9.25 -31.22 -12.04
C ILE A 132 10.05 -31.56 -10.78
N THR A 133 10.59 -30.53 -10.11
CA THR A 133 11.33 -30.68 -8.85
C THR A 133 10.43 -30.35 -7.67
N VAL A 134 10.23 -31.31 -6.76
CA VAL A 134 9.44 -31.19 -5.54
C VAL A 134 10.30 -31.58 -4.35
N ASN A 135 10.51 -30.68 -3.38
CA ASN A 135 11.40 -30.88 -2.24
C ASN A 135 12.82 -31.36 -2.63
N GLY A 136 13.30 -30.94 -3.80
CA GLY A 136 14.61 -31.34 -4.36
C GLY A 136 14.62 -32.69 -5.10
N ILE A 137 13.49 -33.40 -5.16
CA ILE A 137 13.32 -34.66 -5.90
C ILE A 137 12.66 -34.41 -7.24
N LYS A 138 13.17 -35.03 -8.31
CA LYS A 138 12.56 -34.97 -9.64
C LYS A 138 11.47 -36.03 -9.76
N VAL A 139 10.25 -35.61 -10.07
CA VAL A 139 9.09 -36.48 -10.29
C VAL A 139 8.36 -36.09 -11.57
N TYR A 140 7.57 -36.99 -12.14
CA TYR A 140 6.65 -36.63 -13.21
C TYR A 140 5.41 -35.95 -12.63
N GLY A 141 4.88 -34.95 -13.33
CA GLY A 141 3.62 -34.33 -12.98
C GLY A 141 2.89 -33.79 -14.21
N ASP A 142 1.57 -33.67 -14.09
CA ASP A 142 0.74 -33.00 -15.08
C ASP A 142 0.77 -31.51 -14.78
N VAL A 143 1.27 -30.73 -15.73
CA VAL A 143 1.41 -29.29 -15.56
C VAL A 143 0.64 -28.56 -16.64
N LYS A 144 -0.14 -27.58 -16.21
CA LYS A 144 -0.87 -26.70 -17.08
C LYS A 144 0.04 -25.54 -17.51
N PRO A 145 0.28 -25.37 -18.82
CA PRO A 145 1.18 -24.34 -19.32
C PRO A 145 0.59 -22.94 -19.10
N LEU A 146 1.49 -21.96 -19.03
CA LEU A 146 1.13 -20.54 -18.97
C LEU A 146 0.32 -20.15 -20.19
N GLN A 147 -0.84 -19.54 -19.97
CA GLN A 147 -1.69 -19.05 -21.04
C GLN A 147 -1.31 -17.59 -21.36
N PRO A 148 -1.22 -17.20 -22.64
CA PRO A 148 -1.02 -15.81 -23.00
C PRO A 148 -2.20 -14.95 -22.52
N ARG A 149 -1.90 -13.77 -21.98
CA ARG A 149 -2.93 -12.80 -21.59
C ARG A 149 -3.68 -12.31 -22.81
N GLN A 150 -5.02 -12.32 -22.74
CA GLN A 150 -5.87 -11.76 -23.78
C GLN A 150 -6.10 -10.28 -23.53
N ILE A 151 -5.63 -9.46 -24.46
CA ILE A 151 -5.73 -8.00 -24.41
C ILE A 151 -6.72 -7.53 -25.48
N PRO A 152 -7.81 -6.82 -25.12
CA PRO A 152 -8.71 -6.19 -26.07
C PRO A 152 -7.99 -5.25 -27.04
N SER A 153 -8.43 -5.17 -28.30
CA SER A 153 -7.80 -4.29 -29.31
C SER A 153 -7.78 -2.84 -28.85
N TYR A 154 -8.87 -2.35 -28.28
CA TYR A 154 -8.96 -0.99 -27.71
C TYR A 154 -7.83 -0.69 -26.71
N ASP A 155 -7.55 -1.62 -25.79
CA ASP A 155 -6.50 -1.42 -24.77
C ASP A 155 -5.12 -1.39 -25.38
N ARG A 156 -4.88 -2.22 -26.40
CA ARG A 156 -3.62 -2.26 -27.12
C ARG A 156 -3.42 -0.99 -27.94
N ASP A 157 -4.43 -0.58 -28.69
CA ASP A 157 -4.37 0.54 -29.63
C ASP A 157 -4.23 1.88 -28.88
N LYS A 158 -4.83 2.00 -27.69
CA LYS A 158 -4.62 3.13 -26.77
C LYS A 158 -3.43 2.99 -25.82
N GLY A 159 -2.73 1.86 -25.83
CA GLY A 159 -1.61 1.59 -24.91
C GLY A 159 -2.01 1.45 -23.43
N LEU A 160 -3.29 1.22 -23.13
CA LEU A 160 -3.80 1.05 -21.76
C LEU A 160 -3.35 -0.27 -21.13
N SER A 161 -2.98 -1.29 -21.91
CA SER A 161 -2.39 -2.52 -21.39
C SER A 161 -0.89 -2.40 -21.15
N SER A 162 -0.31 -3.40 -20.48
CA SER A 162 1.13 -3.56 -20.30
C SER A 162 1.56 -4.98 -20.62
N ASP A 163 2.88 -5.20 -20.71
CA ASP A 163 3.49 -6.52 -20.94
C ASP A 163 3.68 -7.36 -19.67
N TYR A 164 3.23 -6.84 -18.53
CA TYR A 164 3.37 -7.53 -17.25
C TYR A 164 2.49 -8.76 -17.21
N ILE A 165 3.05 -9.83 -16.68
CA ILE A 165 2.39 -11.10 -16.41
C ILE A 165 2.67 -11.44 -14.95
N ASN A 166 1.63 -11.70 -14.19
CA ASN A 166 1.72 -12.00 -12.77
C ASN A 166 2.01 -13.50 -12.55
N HIS A 167 1.41 -14.37 -13.38
CA HIS A 167 1.69 -15.81 -13.42
C HIS A 167 2.89 -16.11 -14.31
N THR A 168 4.07 -16.22 -13.69
CA THR A 168 5.33 -16.48 -14.40
C THR A 168 5.76 -17.95 -14.37
N VAL A 169 5.01 -18.80 -13.66
CA VAL A 169 5.30 -20.23 -13.52
C VAL A 169 4.07 -21.07 -13.87
N PRO A 170 4.25 -22.21 -14.56
CA PRO A 170 3.16 -23.14 -14.85
C PRO A 170 2.50 -23.73 -13.59
N GLU A 171 1.21 -24.03 -13.67
CA GLU A 171 0.40 -24.59 -12.58
C GLU A 171 0.53 -26.12 -12.53
N VAL A 172 0.90 -26.68 -11.38
CA VAL A 172 0.95 -28.13 -11.16
C VAL A 172 -0.45 -28.63 -10.83
N ILE A 173 -0.92 -29.62 -11.59
CA ILE A 173 -2.25 -30.24 -11.40
C ILE A 173 -2.14 -31.52 -10.60
N SER A 174 -1.11 -32.32 -10.88
CA SER A 174 -0.84 -33.59 -10.22
C SER A 174 0.65 -33.92 -10.25
N ILE A 175 1.09 -34.78 -9.34
CA ILE A 175 2.43 -35.38 -9.38
C ILE A 175 2.39 -36.87 -9.07
N GLU A 176 3.37 -37.58 -9.61
CA GLU A 176 3.68 -38.94 -9.24
C GLU A 176 4.38 -38.95 -7.87
N VAL A 177 3.73 -39.57 -6.88
CA VAL A 177 4.27 -39.67 -5.53
C VAL A 177 5.15 -40.91 -5.42
N THR A 178 6.46 -40.71 -5.46
CA THR A 178 7.45 -41.80 -5.32
C THR A 178 7.85 -42.02 -3.86
N PRO A 179 8.38 -43.21 -3.50
CA PRO A 179 8.92 -43.46 -2.15
C PRO A 179 10.00 -42.47 -1.73
N GLU A 180 10.85 -42.04 -2.66
CA GLU A 180 11.91 -41.05 -2.43
C GLU A 180 11.32 -39.68 -2.06
N LEU A 181 10.26 -39.25 -2.77
CA LEU A 181 9.57 -38.00 -2.48
C LEU A 181 8.88 -38.03 -1.10
N ILE A 182 8.25 -39.15 -0.74
CA ILE A 182 7.64 -39.33 0.58
C ILE A 182 8.70 -39.21 1.67
N LYS A 183 9.80 -39.95 1.54
CA LYS A 183 10.92 -39.90 2.49
C LYS A 183 11.45 -38.48 2.63
N LYS A 184 11.65 -37.78 1.52
CA LYS A 184 12.15 -36.41 1.53
C LYS A 184 11.17 -35.43 2.19
N SER A 185 9.88 -35.58 1.94
CA SER A 185 8.84 -34.75 2.55
C SER A 185 8.75 -34.95 4.06
N ILE A 186 8.95 -36.19 4.54
CA ILE A 186 9.05 -36.49 5.97
C ILE A 186 10.28 -35.80 6.57
N GLU A 187 11.46 -35.94 5.95
CA GLU A 187 12.70 -35.30 6.41
C GLU A 187 12.56 -33.78 6.53
N ASP A 188 12.01 -33.13 5.51
CA ASP A 188 11.83 -31.68 5.50
C ASP A 188 10.73 -31.22 6.50
N THR A 189 9.69 -32.02 6.73
CA THR A 189 8.62 -31.71 7.72
C THR A 189 9.11 -31.86 9.17
N ILE A 190 9.90 -32.89 9.45
CA ILE A 190 10.56 -33.05 10.75
C ILE A 190 11.54 -31.88 10.95
N GLY A 191 12.31 -31.54 9.93
CA GLY A 191 13.34 -30.51 9.99
C GLY A 191 14.56 -31.01 10.78
N THR A 192 15.72 -31.06 10.13
CA THR A 192 17.00 -31.33 10.80
C THR A 192 17.97 -30.20 10.51
N GLY A 193 18.68 -29.72 11.53
CA GLY A 193 19.62 -28.61 11.39
C GLY A 193 18.94 -27.24 11.51
N LYS A 194 19.38 -26.29 10.68
CA LYS A 194 18.88 -24.90 10.63
C LYS A 194 17.51 -24.74 9.95
N LYS A 195 16.93 -25.81 9.40
CA LYS A 195 15.62 -25.76 8.73
C LYS A 195 14.49 -25.70 9.76
N GLU A 196 13.46 -24.92 9.47
CA GLU A 196 12.21 -24.89 10.24
C GLU A 196 11.49 -26.25 10.15
N GLY A 197 10.77 -26.64 11.19
CA GLY A 197 10.10 -27.94 11.29
C GLY A 197 9.81 -28.34 12.73
N LEU A 198 9.31 -29.56 12.91
CA LEU A 198 8.93 -30.12 14.22
C LEU A 198 10.11 -30.34 15.18
N ASN A 199 11.33 -30.49 14.65
CA ASN A 199 12.55 -30.86 15.38
C ASN A 199 13.79 -30.02 14.96
N SER A 200 13.58 -28.74 14.66
CA SER A 200 14.66 -27.81 14.30
C SER A 200 15.70 -27.64 15.42
N ASP A 201 16.93 -27.22 15.09
CA ASP A 201 17.99 -26.98 16.08
C ASP A 201 17.59 -25.94 17.13
N TRP A 202 16.82 -24.93 16.72
CA TRP A 202 16.26 -23.94 17.63
C TRP A 202 15.31 -24.58 18.65
N SER A 203 14.42 -25.47 18.18
CA SER A 203 13.45 -26.14 19.06
C SER A 203 14.15 -27.09 20.03
N LYS A 204 15.16 -27.83 19.57
CA LYS A 204 16.01 -28.65 20.46
C LYS A 204 16.70 -27.79 21.53
N SER A 205 17.29 -26.66 21.13
CA SER A 205 17.96 -25.76 22.07
C SER A 205 16.99 -25.21 23.12
N MET A 206 15.82 -24.73 22.68
CA MET A 206 14.78 -24.21 23.59
C MET A 206 14.27 -25.27 24.55
N VAL A 207 14.05 -26.51 24.09
CA VAL A 207 13.63 -27.63 24.96
C VAL A 207 14.71 -28.00 25.96
N ASN A 208 15.98 -28.07 25.52
CA ASN A 208 17.10 -28.36 26.41
C ASN A 208 17.27 -27.28 27.49
N ASN A 209 17.14 -26.00 27.13
CA ASN A 209 17.18 -24.89 28.08
C ASN A 209 16.04 -25.03 29.10
N ALA A 210 14.82 -25.33 28.67
CA ALA A 210 13.68 -25.56 29.55
C ALA A 210 13.92 -26.73 30.52
N LEU A 211 14.49 -27.84 30.04
CA LEU A 211 14.78 -29.03 30.85
C LEU A 211 16.01 -28.87 31.76
N SER A 212 16.87 -27.88 31.52
CA SER A 212 18.03 -27.57 32.38
C SER A 212 17.66 -26.86 33.68
N ILE A 213 16.40 -26.41 33.82
CA ILE A 213 15.89 -25.73 35.00
C ILE A 213 15.74 -26.74 36.15
N ASP A 214 16.47 -26.53 37.24
CA ASP A 214 16.40 -27.36 38.44
C ASP A 214 15.12 -27.06 39.25
N LEU A 215 14.05 -27.80 38.95
CA LEU A 215 12.75 -27.65 39.61
C LEU A 215 12.78 -27.99 41.12
N SER A 216 13.86 -28.59 41.64
CA SER A 216 14.01 -28.80 43.08
C SER A 216 14.41 -27.52 43.82
N LYS A 217 15.12 -26.63 43.12
CA LYS A 217 15.56 -25.32 43.64
C LYS A 217 14.64 -24.19 43.23
N ASP A 218 14.00 -24.30 42.05
CA ASP A 218 13.10 -23.30 41.50
C ASP A 218 11.83 -23.95 40.93
N PRO A 219 10.84 -24.28 41.79
CA PRO A 219 9.62 -24.99 41.37
C PRO A 219 8.82 -24.28 40.26
N ASP A 220 8.88 -22.94 40.22
CA ASP A 220 8.14 -22.10 39.26
C ASP A 220 9.00 -21.67 38.06
N GLY A 221 10.28 -22.07 38.00
CA GLY A 221 11.23 -21.61 37.00
C GLY A 221 10.81 -21.95 35.56
N LEU A 222 10.29 -23.16 35.37
CA LEU A 222 9.80 -23.61 34.06
C LEU A 222 8.58 -22.82 33.59
N ASP A 223 7.63 -22.55 34.48
CA ASP A 223 6.43 -21.76 34.15
C ASP A 223 6.82 -20.32 33.74
N ARG A 224 7.76 -19.70 34.47
CA ARG A 224 8.31 -18.38 34.07
C ARG A 224 9.01 -18.43 32.73
N PHE A 225 9.84 -19.43 32.47
CA PHE A 225 10.55 -19.59 31.20
C PHE A 225 9.58 -19.74 30.01
N ILE A 226 8.52 -20.52 30.21
CA ILE A 226 7.47 -20.69 29.21
C ILE A 226 6.70 -19.39 29.00
N LYS A 227 6.29 -18.70 30.08
CA LYS A 227 5.56 -17.43 30.01
C LYS A 227 6.34 -16.32 29.32
N GLN A 228 7.67 -16.28 29.48
CA GLN A 228 8.53 -15.32 28.76
C GLN A 228 8.47 -15.49 27.23
N ASN A 229 8.15 -16.69 26.73
CA ASN A 229 8.07 -17.02 25.30
C ASN A 229 6.74 -17.73 24.99
N GLN A 230 5.64 -17.23 25.55
CA GLN A 230 4.36 -17.95 25.59
C GLN A 230 3.84 -18.34 24.20
N ASP A 231 3.91 -17.43 23.22
CA ASP A 231 3.43 -17.69 21.86
C ASP A 231 4.21 -18.82 21.18
N TYR A 232 5.53 -18.82 21.36
CA TYR A 232 6.40 -19.88 20.84
C TYR A 232 6.01 -21.24 21.43
N TRP A 233 5.93 -21.33 22.76
CA TRP A 233 5.62 -22.59 23.45
C TRP A 233 4.20 -23.08 23.18
N THR A 234 3.23 -22.18 23.11
CA THR A 234 1.85 -22.51 22.74
C THR A 234 1.81 -23.14 21.35
N ASN A 235 2.52 -22.58 20.38
CA ASN A 235 2.64 -23.12 19.04
C ASN A 235 3.34 -24.50 19.05
N GLN A 236 4.51 -24.63 19.70
CA GLN A 236 5.22 -25.91 19.74
C GLN A 236 4.40 -27.03 20.39
N PHE A 237 3.78 -26.75 21.54
CA PHE A 237 2.94 -27.75 22.21
C PHE A 237 1.74 -28.13 21.37
N TYR A 238 1.12 -27.18 20.67
CA TYR A 238 0.03 -27.48 19.73
C TYR A 238 0.45 -28.48 18.64
N LYS A 239 1.66 -28.33 18.08
CA LYS A 239 2.19 -29.24 17.04
C LYS A 239 2.41 -30.67 17.53
N TRP A 240 2.75 -30.86 18.80
CA TRP A 240 3.08 -32.19 19.37
C TRP A 240 1.94 -32.84 20.15
N GLN A 241 0.99 -32.02 20.63
CA GLN A 241 -0.01 -32.42 21.62
C GLN A 241 -0.79 -33.67 21.24
N ARG A 242 -1.20 -33.82 19.98
CA ARG A 242 -2.07 -34.95 19.58
C ARG A 242 -1.39 -36.30 19.77
N LEU A 243 -0.10 -36.40 19.45
CA LEU A 243 0.69 -37.60 19.75
C LEU A 243 1.01 -37.68 21.26
N PHE A 244 1.38 -36.57 21.90
CA PHE A 244 1.88 -36.61 23.28
C PHE A 244 0.78 -36.90 24.31
N ASP A 245 -0.47 -36.57 24.00
CA ASP A 245 -1.65 -36.94 24.79
C ASP A 245 -2.25 -38.30 24.37
N SER A 246 -1.76 -38.91 23.28
CA SER A 246 -2.26 -40.20 22.77
C SER A 246 -1.72 -41.39 23.58
N PRO A 247 -2.52 -42.46 23.78
CA PRO A 247 -2.04 -43.70 24.39
C PRO A 247 -0.91 -44.37 23.58
N LYS A 248 -0.74 -44.00 22.30
CA LYS A 248 0.30 -44.55 21.42
C LYS A 248 1.68 -43.94 21.63
N ILE A 249 1.83 -42.85 22.40
CA ILE A 249 3.12 -42.16 22.56
C ILE A 249 4.27 -43.10 22.95
N ARG A 250 3.97 -44.12 23.76
CA ARG A 250 4.93 -45.12 24.22
C ARG A 250 5.64 -45.85 23.07
N GLU A 251 4.97 -46.05 21.94
CA GLU A 251 5.55 -46.72 20.76
C GLU A 251 6.67 -45.88 20.12
N PHE A 252 6.55 -44.56 20.21
CA PHE A 252 7.42 -43.56 19.59
C PHE A 252 8.59 -43.09 20.47
N LEU A 253 8.62 -43.48 21.75
CA LEU A 253 9.76 -43.19 22.62
C LEU A 253 10.98 -44.05 22.25
N LYS A 254 12.18 -43.55 22.58
CA LYS A 254 13.40 -44.36 22.59
C LYS A 254 13.21 -45.59 23.46
N ASP A 255 13.75 -46.73 23.04
CA ASP A 255 13.43 -48.01 23.68
C ASP A 255 13.89 -48.08 25.15
N ASP A 256 15.03 -47.45 25.47
CA ASP A 256 15.56 -47.31 26.83
C ASP A 256 14.73 -46.36 27.73
N LYS A 257 13.84 -45.55 27.15
CA LYS A 257 13.04 -44.54 27.85
C LYS A 257 11.60 -44.96 28.12
N LYS A 258 11.14 -46.08 27.57
CA LYS A 258 9.77 -46.58 27.78
C LYS A 258 9.49 -46.89 29.26
N SER A 259 10.38 -47.63 29.93
CA SER A 259 10.22 -47.96 31.35
C SER A 259 10.32 -46.73 32.27
N GLU A 260 11.17 -45.77 31.91
CA GLU A 260 11.28 -44.49 32.62
C GLU A 260 9.98 -43.70 32.50
N TYR A 261 9.40 -43.61 31.31
CA TYR A 261 8.10 -42.98 31.08
C TYR A 261 6.98 -43.62 31.91
N ASP A 262 6.88 -44.95 31.88
CA ASP A 262 5.88 -45.71 32.64
C ASP A 262 6.02 -45.43 34.15
N THR A 263 7.25 -45.34 34.65
CA THR A 263 7.55 -44.96 36.04
C THR A 263 7.16 -43.52 36.34
N MET A 264 7.49 -42.58 35.45
CA MET A 264 7.19 -41.16 35.62
C MET A 264 5.68 -40.88 35.64
N ILE A 265 4.90 -41.58 34.82
CA ILE A 265 3.43 -41.52 34.80
C ILE A 265 2.85 -42.16 36.06
N SER A 266 3.19 -43.44 36.36
CA SER A 266 2.59 -44.17 37.47
C SER A 266 2.88 -43.55 38.84
N GLN A 267 4.04 -42.91 38.99
CA GLN A 267 4.44 -42.23 40.23
C GLN A 267 4.12 -40.72 40.21
N ASN A 268 3.40 -40.22 39.20
CA ASN A 268 3.04 -38.81 39.03
C ASN A 268 4.22 -37.84 39.20
N LYS A 269 5.37 -38.18 38.60
CA LYS A 269 6.63 -37.43 38.74
C LYS A 269 6.72 -36.22 37.82
N PHE A 270 5.87 -36.13 36.79
CA PHE A 270 5.84 -34.96 35.92
C PHE A 270 5.30 -33.72 36.65
N LYS A 271 6.06 -32.61 36.61
CA LYS A 271 5.68 -31.31 37.17
C LYS A 271 4.79 -30.54 36.20
N GLY A 272 3.60 -31.08 35.91
CA GLY A 272 2.65 -30.47 34.96
C GLY A 272 2.78 -30.99 33.52
N LYS A 273 1.87 -30.50 32.66
CA LYS A 273 1.71 -30.97 31.27
C LYS A 273 2.90 -30.58 30.40
N GLU A 274 3.40 -29.37 30.60
CA GLU A 274 4.50 -28.75 29.87
C GLU A 274 5.81 -29.50 30.14
N HIS A 275 6.11 -29.80 31.41
CA HIS A 275 7.27 -30.61 31.76
C HIS A 275 7.21 -32.01 31.13
N ARG A 276 6.02 -32.64 31.12
CA ARG A 276 5.82 -33.93 30.45
C ARG A 276 6.08 -33.81 28.94
N TYR A 277 5.59 -32.78 28.29
CA TYR A 277 5.79 -32.57 26.85
C TYR A 277 7.26 -32.35 26.48
N LEU A 278 7.96 -31.52 27.24
CA LEU A 278 9.39 -31.28 27.03
C LEU A 278 10.20 -32.57 27.23
N TRP A 279 9.87 -33.34 28.27
CA TRP A 279 10.51 -34.63 28.51
C TRP A 279 10.22 -35.62 27.37
N ILE A 280 8.98 -35.71 26.91
CA ILE A 280 8.61 -36.59 25.78
C ILE A 280 9.38 -36.16 24.53
N TYR A 281 9.41 -34.87 24.18
CA TYR A 281 10.14 -34.35 23.03
C TYR A 281 11.61 -34.79 23.04
N ASN A 282 12.29 -34.63 24.18
CA ASN A 282 13.72 -34.96 24.32
C ASN A 282 13.99 -36.48 24.23
N ASN A 283 13.01 -37.29 24.60
CA ASN A 283 13.08 -38.76 24.63
C ASN A 283 12.33 -39.44 23.47
N LEU A 284 11.81 -38.65 22.53
CA LEU A 284 11.17 -39.14 21.33
C LEU A 284 12.22 -39.74 20.38
N ASP A 285 11.90 -40.88 19.79
CA ASP A 285 12.64 -41.42 18.66
C ASP A 285 12.04 -40.87 17.36
N TRP A 286 12.61 -39.76 16.89
CA TRP A 286 12.18 -39.08 15.68
C TRP A 286 12.23 -39.96 14.41
N SER A 287 13.02 -41.04 14.41
CA SER A 287 13.09 -41.97 13.27
C SER A 287 11.83 -42.83 13.11
N LYS A 288 11.03 -42.96 14.18
CA LYS A 288 9.75 -43.68 14.17
C LYS A 288 8.61 -42.87 13.53
N LEU A 289 8.79 -41.55 13.35
CA LEU A 289 7.87 -40.68 12.63
C LEU A 289 8.14 -40.74 11.12
N ASN A 290 7.78 -41.87 10.50
CA ASN A 290 8.17 -42.19 9.12
C ASN A 290 6.99 -42.29 8.14
N LYS A 291 5.84 -41.73 8.50
CA LYS A 291 4.62 -41.75 7.67
C LYS A 291 4.02 -40.35 7.54
N LEU A 292 3.55 -40.06 6.34
CA LEU A 292 2.63 -38.96 6.08
C LEU A 292 1.19 -39.44 6.30
N SER A 293 0.33 -38.58 6.82
CA SER A 293 -1.10 -38.85 6.92
C SER A 293 -1.71 -39.10 5.52
N SER A 294 -2.91 -39.71 5.47
CA SER A 294 -3.64 -39.89 4.21
C SER A 294 -3.95 -38.55 3.53
N ALA A 295 -4.30 -37.52 4.32
CA ALA A 295 -4.56 -36.17 3.83
C ALA A 295 -3.29 -35.54 3.24
N ALA A 296 -2.15 -35.65 3.91
CA ALA A 296 -0.88 -35.14 3.42
C ALA A 296 -0.44 -35.83 2.12
N GLN A 297 -0.65 -37.14 2.01
CA GLN A 297 -0.39 -37.87 0.76
C GLN A 297 -1.31 -37.44 -0.39
N GLU A 298 -2.58 -37.14 -0.10
CA GLU A 298 -3.52 -36.63 -1.11
C GLU A 298 -3.13 -35.23 -1.60
N GLN A 299 -2.72 -34.34 -0.71
CA GLN A 299 -2.20 -33.02 -1.06
C GLN A 299 -0.92 -33.14 -1.89
N LEU A 300 -0.02 -34.04 -1.52
CA LEU A 300 1.18 -34.32 -2.29
C LEU A 300 0.84 -34.79 -3.70
N LYS A 301 -0.11 -35.71 -3.89
CA LYS A 301 -0.59 -36.14 -5.22
C LYS A 301 -1.15 -35.01 -6.06
N LYS A 302 -1.79 -34.03 -5.43
CA LYS A 302 -2.31 -32.80 -6.06
C LYS A 302 -1.20 -31.77 -6.37
N GLY A 303 0.06 -32.09 -6.08
CA GLY A 303 1.19 -31.22 -6.31
C GLY A 303 1.35 -30.14 -5.25
N TYR A 304 0.90 -30.37 -4.01
CA TYR A 304 1.16 -29.48 -2.87
C TYR A 304 2.10 -30.13 -1.85
N VAL A 305 3.06 -29.35 -1.36
CA VAL A 305 3.98 -29.76 -0.31
C VAL A 305 3.53 -29.24 1.05
N LEU A 306 3.79 -30.01 2.10
CA LEU A 306 3.52 -29.63 3.48
C LEU A 306 4.34 -28.38 3.83
N ASP A 307 3.74 -27.44 4.54
CA ASP A 307 4.47 -26.35 5.17
C ASP A 307 5.05 -26.82 6.52
N PRO A 308 6.40 -26.87 6.69
CA PRO A 308 7.02 -27.27 7.95
C PRO A 308 6.68 -26.36 9.14
N ASN A 309 6.35 -25.09 8.90
CA ASN A 309 5.96 -24.16 9.96
C ASN A 309 4.59 -24.44 10.54
N ASN A 310 3.71 -25.07 9.76
CA ASN A 310 2.35 -25.42 10.14
C ASN A 310 2.17 -26.93 10.36
N ALA A 311 3.28 -27.68 10.34
CA ALA A 311 3.31 -29.11 10.53
C ALA A 311 2.93 -29.51 11.95
N TYR A 312 2.32 -30.68 12.10
CA TYR A 312 1.99 -31.32 13.37
C TYR A 312 2.07 -32.84 13.26
N ILE A 313 2.10 -33.52 14.42
CA ILE A 313 2.07 -34.98 14.52
C ILE A 313 0.69 -35.40 15.01
N ASN A 314 0.00 -36.29 14.29
CA ASN A 314 -1.29 -36.80 14.73
C ASN A 314 -1.16 -37.90 15.81
N GLU A 315 -2.28 -38.35 16.36
CA GLU A 315 -2.37 -39.37 17.41
C GLU A 315 -1.79 -40.74 17.03
N ASN A 316 -1.60 -41.00 15.73
CA ASN A 316 -1.03 -42.22 15.15
C ASN A 316 0.47 -42.08 14.83
N GLY A 317 1.09 -40.94 15.10
CA GLY A 317 2.49 -40.66 14.76
C GLY A 317 2.73 -40.38 13.28
N GLU A 318 1.68 -39.98 12.54
CA GLU A 318 1.78 -39.56 11.15
C GLU A 318 1.93 -38.03 11.08
N LEU A 319 2.68 -37.57 10.07
CA LEU A 319 2.95 -36.16 9.84
C LEU A 319 1.92 -35.55 8.90
N ASP A 320 1.49 -34.34 9.24
CA ASP A 320 0.51 -33.54 8.48
C ASP A 320 0.82 -32.04 8.69
N SER A 321 0.13 -31.16 7.96
CA SER A 321 0.25 -29.71 8.10
C SER A 321 -1.09 -29.02 7.97
N HIS A 322 -1.25 -27.90 8.68
CA HIS A 322 -2.40 -27.02 8.50
C HIS A 322 -2.31 -26.16 7.24
N ALA A 323 -1.15 -26.12 6.59
CA ALA A 323 -0.93 -25.37 5.37
C ALA A 323 -0.16 -26.20 4.35
N TYR A 324 -0.53 -26.02 3.10
CA TYR A 324 0.06 -26.68 1.94
C TYR A 324 0.36 -25.63 0.88
N SER A 325 1.46 -25.78 0.18
CA SER A 325 1.89 -24.82 -0.84
C SER A 325 2.36 -25.53 -2.10
N PRO A 326 2.26 -24.92 -3.29
CA PRO A 326 2.90 -25.46 -4.48
C PRO A 326 4.42 -25.55 -4.28
N PRO A 327 5.11 -26.47 -4.98
CA PRO A 327 6.56 -26.54 -4.99
C PRO A 327 7.16 -25.19 -5.34
N GLU A 328 8.32 -24.84 -4.77
CA GLU A 328 8.91 -23.50 -4.89
C GLU A 328 8.99 -23.00 -6.35
N GLY A 329 9.45 -23.84 -7.28
CA GLY A 329 9.54 -23.52 -8.71
C GLY A 329 8.20 -23.36 -9.44
N HIS A 330 7.09 -23.70 -8.79
CA HIS A 330 5.72 -23.60 -9.28
C HIS A 330 4.84 -22.71 -8.38
N ASN A 331 5.42 -22.09 -7.37
CA ASN A 331 4.71 -21.14 -6.52
C ASN A 331 4.65 -19.79 -7.24
N VAL A 332 3.45 -19.39 -7.66
CA VAL A 332 3.24 -18.17 -8.46
C VAL A 332 3.75 -16.90 -7.77
N VAL A 333 3.66 -16.80 -6.45
CA VAL A 333 4.13 -15.62 -5.71
C VAL A 333 5.66 -15.57 -5.70
N ILE A 334 6.31 -16.70 -5.42
CA ILE A 334 7.77 -16.81 -5.40
C ILE A 334 8.32 -16.58 -6.81
N GLY A 335 7.81 -17.31 -7.80
CA GLY A 335 8.22 -17.21 -9.20
C GLY A 335 8.05 -15.80 -9.77
N ARG A 336 6.95 -15.12 -9.45
CA ARG A 336 6.75 -13.72 -9.86
C ARG A 336 7.78 -12.79 -9.22
N ARG A 337 7.99 -12.89 -7.90
CA ARG A 337 8.94 -12.03 -7.18
C ARG A 337 10.38 -12.20 -7.68
N VAL A 338 10.80 -13.45 -7.89
CA VAL A 338 12.11 -13.77 -8.48
C VAL A 338 12.22 -13.15 -9.88
N ASN A 339 11.23 -13.38 -10.75
CA ASN A 339 11.22 -12.82 -12.09
C ASN A 339 11.29 -11.28 -12.08
N ASP A 340 10.49 -10.62 -11.25
CA ASP A 340 10.47 -9.16 -11.15
C ASP A 340 11.81 -8.62 -10.64
N ASN A 341 12.39 -9.21 -9.58
CA ASN A 341 13.69 -8.80 -9.04
C ASN A 341 14.87 -9.06 -10.00
N LYS A 342 14.78 -10.13 -10.81
CA LYS A 342 15.83 -10.50 -11.76
C LYS A 342 15.75 -9.76 -13.08
N ASN A 343 14.55 -9.60 -13.61
CA ASN A 343 14.33 -9.17 -15.00
C ASN A 343 13.73 -7.76 -15.12
N ARG A 344 12.97 -7.27 -14.13
CA ARG A 344 12.33 -5.94 -14.20
C ARG A 344 13.13 -4.88 -13.44
N ARG A 345 13.74 -5.25 -12.33
CA ARG A 345 14.61 -4.35 -11.54
C ARG A 345 15.84 -3.92 -12.34
N THR A 346 16.25 -2.67 -12.16
CA THR A 346 17.46 -2.11 -12.78
C THR A 346 18.72 -2.64 -12.11
N PHE A 347 18.83 -2.49 -10.79
CA PHE A 347 19.87 -3.15 -9.99
C PHE A 347 19.39 -4.54 -9.57
N SER A 348 19.35 -5.46 -10.54
CA SER A 348 18.72 -6.77 -10.39
C SER A 348 19.48 -7.74 -9.50
N TYR A 349 18.76 -8.71 -8.94
CA TYR A 349 19.29 -9.82 -8.15
C TYR A 349 18.34 -11.03 -8.20
N ASP A 350 18.85 -12.23 -7.98
CA ASP A 350 18.10 -13.49 -8.10
C ASP A 350 17.60 -13.96 -6.73
N SER A 351 16.48 -13.39 -6.26
CA SER A 351 15.87 -13.74 -4.97
C SER A 351 14.39 -13.37 -4.95
N PRO A 352 13.52 -14.15 -4.26
CA PRO A 352 12.12 -13.77 -4.05
C PRO A 352 11.96 -12.63 -3.03
N TYR A 353 13.00 -12.30 -2.26
CA TYR A 353 12.91 -11.30 -1.21
C TYR A 353 13.07 -9.88 -1.77
N GLY A 354 12.20 -8.97 -1.33
CA GLY A 354 12.36 -7.54 -1.60
C GLY A 354 13.44 -6.91 -0.71
N ARG A 355 13.75 -5.64 -0.95
CA ARG A 355 14.62 -4.85 -0.07
C ARG A 355 13.96 -4.64 1.30
N THR A 356 14.77 -4.73 2.36
CA THR A 356 14.35 -4.38 3.74
C THR A 356 14.17 -2.86 3.89
N PRO A 357 13.55 -2.35 4.96
CA PRO A 357 13.47 -0.90 5.20
C PRO A 357 14.82 -0.20 5.18
N ASP A 358 15.85 -0.80 5.77
CA ASP A 358 17.20 -0.23 5.77
C ASP A 358 17.81 -0.25 4.36
N ASP A 359 17.61 -1.32 3.59
CA ASP A 359 18.07 -1.39 2.21
C ASP A 359 17.40 -0.34 1.33
N ILE A 360 16.09 -0.09 1.53
CA ILE A 360 15.37 0.97 0.83
C ILE A 360 15.96 2.33 1.23
N ARG A 361 16.04 2.62 2.54
CA ARG A 361 16.50 3.92 3.06
C ARG A 361 17.89 4.30 2.58
N TYR A 362 18.81 3.34 2.55
CA TYR A 362 20.20 3.57 2.16
C TYR A 362 20.48 3.19 0.69
N GLY A 363 19.45 2.83 -0.07
CA GLY A 363 19.56 2.47 -1.48
C GLY A 363 20.49 1.28 -1.75
N ARG A 364 20.52 0.32 -0.83
CA ARG A 364 21.32 -0.92 -0.93
C ARG A 364 20.56 -1.98 -1.74
N TYR A 365 21.32 -2.77 -2.48
CA TYR A 365 20.80 -3.84 -3.33
C TYR A 365 21.61 -5.11 -3.07
N PRO A 366 20.97 -6.27 -2.84
CA PRO A 366 21.67 -7.54 -2.68
C PRO A 366 22.61 -7.83 -3.86
N GLY A 367 23.87 -8.15 -3.59
CA GLY A 367 24.88 -8.44 -4.62
C GLY A 367 25.46 -7.21 -5.32
N TRP A 368 25.27 -6.02 -4.77
CA TRP A 368 25.81 -4.76 -5.29
C TRP A 368 26.60 -3.99 -4.23
N LYS A 369 27.73 -3.43 -4.64
CA LYS A 369 28.55 -2.48 -3.87
C LYS A 369 28.19 -1.05 -4.24
N SER A 370 28.23 -0.16 -3.25
CA SER A 370 27.94 1.26 -3.40
C SER A 370 29.13 2.09 -2.94
N THR A 371 29.59 3.00 -3.78
CA THR A 371 30.71 3.91 -3.49
C THR A 371 30.24 5.34 -3.69
N ASP A 372 30.39 6.19 -2.67
CA ASP A 372 30.11 7.62 -2.79
C ASP A 372 31.23 8.29 -3.59
N VAL A 373 30.88 8.87 -4.74
CA VAL A 373 31.81 9.52 -5.67
C VAL A 373 31.48 11.00 -5.83
N THR A 374 30.68 11.58 -4.93
CA THR A 374 30.16 12.96 -5.02
C THR A 374 31.25 13.99 -5.26
N LEU A 375 32.38 13.88 -4.56
CA LEU A 375 33.49 14.83 -4.65
C LEU A 375 34.60 14.42 -5.62
N SER A 376 34.58 13.17 -6.12
CA SER A 376 35.61 12.64 -7.02
C SER A 376 35.15 12.57 -8.49
N ASP A 377 33.86 12.78 -8.77
CA ASP A 377 33.33 12.75 -10.12
C ASP A 377 33.49 14.11 -10.82
N GLU A 378 34.55 14.22 -11.63
CA GLU A 378 34.93 15.45 -12.35
C GLU A 378 33.81 16.06 -13.21
N ARG A 379 32.82 15.25 -13.64
CA ARG A 379 31.70 15.72 -14.47
C ARG A 379 30.78 16.67 -13.71
N PHE A 380 30.77 16.61 -12.38
CA PHE A 380 29.82 17.34 -11.53
C PHE A 380 30.46 18.38 -10.59
N LYS A 381 31.79 18.51 -10.60
CA LYS A 381 32.53 19.40 -9.69
C LYS A 381 32.09 20.87 -9.74
N ASP A 382 31.63 21.34 -10.90
CA ASP A 382 31.24 22.74 -11.11
C ASP A 382 29.80 23.04 -10.66
N ILE A 383 29.01 22.03 -10.30
CA ILE A 383 27.58 22.18 -9.97
C ILE A 383 27.19 21.59 -8.61
N ILE A 384 27.93 20.60 -8.10
CA ILE A 384 27.67 19.96 -6.81
C ILE A 384 28.73 20.38 -5.79
N LYS A 385 28.28 20.86 -4.64
CA LYS A 385 29.09 21.04 -3.44
C LYS A 385 28.62 20.10 -2.32
N ALA A 386 29.48 19.86 -1.33
CA ALA A 386 29.20 18.92 -0.24
C ALA A 386 27.89 19.26 0.52
N GLU A 387 27.59 20.55 0.68
CA GLU A 387 26.45 21.07 1.42
C GLU A 387 25.13 21.16 0.60
N ASP A 388 25.18 20.85 -0.70
CA ASP A 388 24.03 21.02 -1.59
C ASP A 388 22.97 19.90 -1.44
N GLY A 389 23.19 18.89 -0.61
CA GLY A 389 22.22 17.79 -0.45
C GLY A 389 22.10 16.89 -1.68
N PHE A 390 23.15 16.83 -2.50
CA PHE A 390 23.30 15.84 -3.56
C PHE A 390 24.29 14.76 -3.16
N ARG A 391 24.05 13.53 -3.61
CA ARG A 391 25.02 12.44 -3.55
C ARG A 391 25.11 11.73 -4.89
N LEU A 392 26.33 11.45 -5.32
CA LEU A 392 26.62 10.62 -6.49
C LEU A 392 27.12 9.28 -5.99
N ILE A 393 26.42 8.20 -6.35
CA ILE A 393 26.77 6.86 -5.91
C ILE A 393 27.09 6.00 -7.13
N LYS A 394 28.31 5.48 -7.19
CA LYS A 394 28.69 4.43 -8.13
C LYS A 394 28.22 3.08 -7.57
N MET A 395 27.42 2.37 -8.35
CA MET A 395 26.96 1.02 -8.05
C MET A 395 27.74 0.03 -8.90
N GLU A 396 28.28 -1.03 -8.29
CA GLU A 396 29.00 -2.11 -8.97
C GLU A 396 28.49 -3.47 -8.53
N ARG A 397 28.15 -4.34 -9.48
CA ARG A 397 27.71 -5.71 -9.19
C ARG A 397 28.90 -6.53 -8.68
N GLU A 398 28.72 -7.21 -7.56
CA GLU A 398 29.77 -8.02 -6.93
C GLU A 398 30.19 -9.19 -7.82
N ASN A 399 29.20 -9.88 -8.40
CA ASN A 399 29.39 -10.98 -9.33
C ASN A 399 28.87 -10.57 -10.71
N LYS A 400 29.77 -10.22 -11.63
CA LYS A 400 29.38 -9.76 -12.97
C LYS A 400 28.60 -10.82 -13.73
N VAL A 401 27.61 -10.38 -14.51
CA VAL A 401 26.77 -11.22 -15.37
C VAL A 401 27.01 -10.90 -16.85
N ASN A 402 26.92 -11.92 -17.70
CA ASN A 402 27.09 -11.81 -19.16
C ASN A 402 25.74 -11.77 -19.89
N ASP A 403 24.72 -11.14 -19.29
CA ASP A 403 23.41 -10.93 -19.92
C ASP A 403 23.33 -9.47 -20.42
N PRO A 404 23.18 -9.21 -21.72
CA PRO A 404 23.10 -7.85 -22.26
C PRO A 404 21.86 -7.07 -21.77
N LYS A 405 20.86 -7.72 -21.19
CA LYS A 405 19.69 -7.07 -20.59
C LYS A 405 19.94 -6.59 -19.15
N GLN A 406 21.06 -6.97 -18.55
CA GLN A 406 21.44 -6.64 -17.19
C GLN A 406 22.65 -5.71 -17.17
N ILE A 407 22.67 -4.82 -16.18
CA ILE A 407 23.81 -3.95 -15.93
C ILE A 407 24.75 -4.57 -14.88
N ASN A 408 26.03 -4.23 -15.00
CA ASN A 408 27.08 -4.57 -14.03
C ASN A 408 27.59 -3.35 -13.26
N GLU A 409 27.33 -2.15 -13.77
CA GLU A 409 27.66 -0.88 -13.12
C GLU A 409 26.59 0.17 -13.44
N GLY A 410 26.46 1.17 -12.56
CA GLY A 410 25.55 2.27 -12.79
C GLY A 410 25.86 3.49 -11.92
N LEU A 411 25.48 4.67 -12.39
CA LEU A 411 25.57 5.91 -11.63
C LEU A 411 24.20 6.29 -11.07
N VAL A 412 24.14 6.57 -9.77
CA VAL A 412 22.95 7.06 -9.08
C VAL A 412 23.15 8.52 -8.71
N VAL A 413 22.17 9.35 -9.04
CA VAL A 413 22.05 10.73 -8.55
C VAL A 413 20.97 10.74 -7.46
N GLU A 414 21.39 11.00 -6.23
CA GLU A 414 20.52 11.14 -5.07
C GLU A 414 20.38 12.62 -4.69
N ILE A 415 19.14 13.04 -4.45
CA ILE A 415 18.75 14.44 -4.20
C ILE A 415 17.93 14.48 -2.92
N ASP A 416 18.38 15.23 -1.91
CA ASP A 416 17.58 15.53 -0.73
C ASP A 416 16.69 16.75 -1.01
N ALA A 417 15.40 16.53 -1.25
CA ALA A 417 14.46 17.62 -1.52
C ALA A 417 14.17 18.50 -0.30
N ALA A 418 14.52 18.05 0.91
CA ALA A 418 14.46 18.90 2.10
C ALA A 418 15.63 19.90 2.16
N ASN A 419 16.67 19.76 1.35
CA ASN A 419 17.72 20.75 1.22
C ASN A 419 17.30 21.85 0.21
N TYR A 420 17.06 23.08 0.68
CA TYR A 420 16.59 24.17 -0.17
C TYR A 420 17.63 24.61 -1.22
N SER A 421 18.93 24.57 -0.87
CA SER A 421 20.02 24.85 -1.83
C SER A 421 20.02 23.81 -2.96
N GLY A 422 19.98 22.53 -2.56
CA GLY A 422 19.91 21.39 -3.48
C GLY A 422 18.69 21.40 -4.37
N TYR A 423 17.53 21.67 -3.78
CA TYR A 423 16.26 21.75 -4.52
C TYR A 423 16.33 22.79 -5.65
N ASN A 424 16.83 23.99 -5.37
CA ASN A 424 16.98 25.03 -6.40
C ASN A 424 18.00 24.68 -7.49
N LYS A 425 19.06 23.94 -7.12
CA LYS A 425 20.08 23.46 -8.06
C LYS A 425 19.68 22.21 -8.84
N THR A 426 18.66 21.47 -8.38
CA THR A 426 18.22 20.20 -8.99
C THR A 426 17.89 20.36 -10.46
N LEU A 427 17.18 21.43 -10.83
CA LEU A 427 16.83 21.69 -12.22
C LEU A 427 18.06 21.96 -13.09
N GLN A 428 19.07 22.66 -12.55
CA GLN A 428 20.32 22.91 -13.24
C GLN A 428 21.12 21.62 -13.43
N LEU A 429 21.19 20.78 -12.40
CA LEU A 429 21.84 19.47 -12.44
C LEU A 429 21.23 18.56 -13.51
N ILE A 430 19.90 18.41 -13.52
CA ILE A 430 19.18 17.59 -14.50
C ILE A 430 19.38 18.13 -15.92
N LYS A 431 19.34 19.46 -16.10
CA LYS A 431 19.61 20.09 -17.41
C LYS A 431 21.04 19.83 -17.89
N LYS A 432 22.04 19.88 -16.99
CA LYS A 432 23.44 19.56 -17.33
C LYS A 432 23.57 18.09 -17.75
N ILE A 433 23.01 17.16 -16.97
CA ILE A 433 23.00 15.72 -17.28
C ILE A 433 22.45 15.47 -18.69
N LYS A 434 21.33 16.13 -19.04
CA LYS A 434 20.72 16.02 -20.37
C LYS A 434 21.57 16.66 -21.47
N LYS A 435 22.10 17.87 -21.23
CA LYS A 435 22.92 18.61 -22.20
C LYS A 435 24.22 17.88 -22.53
N GLU A 436 24.85 17.28 -21.53
CA GLU A 436 26.14 16.59 -21.66
C GLU A 436 25.99 15.08 -21.91
N ASN A 437 24.74 14.60 -22.05
CA ASN A 437 24.42 13.18 -22.27
C ASN A 437 25.10 12.25 -21.25
N ILE A 438 25.11 12.66 -19.97
CA ILE A 438 25.71 11.87 -18.90
C ILE A 438 24.80 10.67 -18.63
N ASN A 439 25.35 9.46 -18.72
CA ASN A 439 24.63 8.22 -18.42
C ASN A 439 24.37 8.10 -16.91
N VAL A 440 23.20 8.56 -16.48
CA VAL A 440 22.68 8.35 -15.12
C VAL A 440 21.70 7.20 -15.15
N THR A 441 22.03 6.15 -14.39
CA THR A 441 21.21 4.93 -14.30
C THR A 441 20.00 5.14 -13.41
N SER A 442 20.15 5.84 -12.28
CA SER A 442 19.07 6.03 -11.31
C SER A 442 19.00 7.45 -10.80
N PHE A 443 17.79 7.96 -10.66
CA PHE A 443 17.49 9.17 -9.90
C PHE A 443 16.75 8.81 -8.63
N ARG A 444 17.23 9.27 -7.47
CA ARG A 444 16.58 9.08 -6.17
C ARG A 444 16.27 10.45 -5.58
N ILE A 445 15.00 10.77 -5.38
CA ILE A 445 14.58 12.05 -4.80
C ILE A 445 14.00 11.76 -3.41
N GLN A 446 14.77 12.12 -2.38
CA GLN A 446 14.44 11.89 -0.99
C GLN A 446 13.68 13.05 -0.35
N ASN A 447 12.96 12.76 0.73
CA ASN A 447 12.31 13.74 1.60
C ASN A 447 11.37 14.73 0.87
N MET A 448 10.66 14.25 -0.15
CA MET A 448 9.77 15.08 -0.94
C MET A 448 8.61 15.59 -0.08
N GLY A 449 8.52 16.91 0.07
CA GLY A 449 7.48 17.57 0.86
C GLY A 449 7.67 17.49 2.38
N GLU A 450 8.85 17.11 2.87
CA GLU A 450 9.12 17.01 4.31
C GLU A 450 9.14 18.38 5.01
N LYS A 451 9.74 19.40 4.36
CA LYS A 451 9.78 20.78 4.87
C LYS A 451 8.60 21.64 4.42
N ASP A 452 8.07 21.36 3.23
CA ASP A 452 6.97 22.11 2.63
C ASP A 452 6.08 21.17 1.83
N SER A 453 4.88 20.90 2.32
CA SER A 453 3.90 20.04 1.63
C SER A 453 3.41 20.62 0.30
N ALA A 454 3.59 21.93 0.07
CA ALA A 454 3.28 22.62 -1.17
C ALA A 454 4.47 22.70 -2.14
N GLN A 455 5.61 22.08 -1.80
CA GLN A 455 6.81 22.06 -2.63
C GLN A 455 6.51 21.51 -4.03
N LYS A 456 6.88 22.28 -5.06
CA LYS A 456 6.49 22.02 -6.45
C LYS A 456 7.41 21.04 -7.16
N PHE A 457 7.11 19.75 -7.09
CA PHE A 457 7.91 18.72 -7.77
C PHE A 457 7.66 18.58 -9.28
N LYS A 458 6.52 19.08 -9.79
CA LYS A 458 6.14 18.91 -11.20
C LYS A 458 7.26 19.38 -12.18
N PRO A 459 7.87 20.58 -12.03
CA PRO A 459 8.95 21.02 -12.91
C PRO A 459 10.22 20.16 -12.84
N ILE A 460 10.55 19.61 -11.67
CA ILE A 460 11.71 18.72 -11.50
C ILE A 460 11.46 17.41 -12.24
N LEU A 461 10.28 16.82 -12.03
CA LEU A 461 9.90 15.58 -12.69
C LEU A 461 9.83 15.78 -14.21
N GLU A 462 9.21 16.85 -14.71
CA GLU A 462 9.19 17.20 -16.13
C GLU A 462 10.60 17.32 -16.73
N ALA A 463 11.54 17.90 -15.98
CA ALA A 463 12.91 18.09 -16.45
C ALA A 463 13.71 16.79 -16.60
N LEU A 464 13.36 15.71 -15.87
CA LEU A 464 14.05 14.41 -15.94
C LEU A 464 14.22 13.92 -17.39
N PRO A 465 15.20 13.05 -17.69
CA PRO A 465 15.33 12.40 -18.99
C PRO A 465 14.03 11.70 -19.43
N ASN A 466 13.85 11.54 -20.74
CA ASN A 466 12.68 10.85 -21.30
C ASN A 466 12.75 9.33 -21.12
N GLU A 467 13.96 8.78 -21.06
CA GLU A 467 14.22 7.37 -20.77
C GLU A 467 14.99 7.28 -19.45
N ILE A 468 14.47 6.50 -18.52
CA ILE A 468 15.02 6.37 -17.16
C ILE A 468 15.04 4.88 -16.80
N GLN A 469 16.21 4.35 -16.42
CA GLN A 469 16.29 2.96 -15.96
C GLN A 469 15.65 2.81 -14.57
N GLN A 470 15.97 3.70 -13.62
CA GLN A 470 15.34 3.67 -12.30
C GLN A 470 14.99 5.08 -11.79
N LEU A 471 13.79 5.21 -11.25
CA LEU A 471 13.34 6.40 -10.51
C LEU A 471 12.81 5.97 -9.14
N GLU A 472 13.40 6.48 -8.06
CA GLU A 472 12.89 6.29 -6.71
C GLU A 472 12.46 7.63 -6.11
N LEU A 473 11.22 7.71 -5.65
CA LEU A 473 10.64 8.92 -5.07
C LEU A 473 10.20 8.63 -3.64
N TYR A 474 10.73 9.39 -2.68
CA TYR A 474 10.44 9.22 -1.26
C TYR A 474 9.62 10.41 -0.78
N PHE A 475 8.32 10.18 -0.59
CA PHE A 475 7.38 11.19 -0.13
C PHE A 475 7.33 11.24 1.40
N SER A 476 7.25 12.45 1.94
CA SER A 476 6.80 12.65 3.31
C SER A 476 5.32 12.28 3.41
N ASP A 477 4.93 11.59 4.48
CA ASP A 477 3.52 11.29 4.72
C ASP A 477 2.70 12.54 5.14
N LYS A 478 3.37 13.68 5.33
CA LYS A 478 2.75 15.01 5.47
C LYS A 478 2.34 15.60 4.12
N ALA A 479 2.92 15.11 3.02
CA ALA A 479 2.74 15.62 1.66
C ALA A 479 2.12 14.55 0.74
N THR A 480 0.92 14.08 1.10
CA THR A 480 0.24 13.01 0.35
C THR A 480 -0.31 13.41 -1.03
N ASN A 481 -0.18 14.67 -1.41
CA ASN A 481 -0.53 15.14 -2.75
C ASN A 481 0.53 14.70 -3.77
N THR A 482 0.18 13.70 -4.57
CA THR A 482 1.05 13.14 -5.62
C THR A 482 0.79 13.72 -7.01
N GLY A 483 0.00 14.79 -7.15
CA GLY A 483 -0.39 15.35 -8.46
C GLY A 483 0.79 15.74 -9.36
N SER A 484 1.97 15.99 -8.78
CA SER A 484 3.21 16.22 -9.53
C SER A 484 3.64 15.02 -10.40
N LEU A 485 3.26 13.79 -10.02
CA LEU A 485 3.61 12.56 -10.74
C LEU A 485 3.04 12.50 -12.16
N ILE A 486 2.01 13.30 -12.49
CA ILE A 486 1.47 13.36 -13.86
C ILE A 486 2.55 13.76 -14.89
N ALA A 487 3.59 14.47 -14.45
CA ALA A 487 4.77 14.80 -15.27
C ALA A 487 5.52 13.56 -15.82
N LEU A 488 5.28 12.37 -15.26
CA LEU A 488 5.91 11.12 -15.66
C LEU A 488 5.17 10.40 -16.80
N GLU A 489 3.96 10.83 -17.19
CA GLU A 489 3.10 10.14 -18.17
C GLU A 489 3.83 9.75 -19.47
N HIS A 490 4.66 10.65 -19.98
CA HIS A 490 5.38 10.47 -21.25
C HIS A 490 6.83 9.99 -21.08
N LYS A 491 7.25 9.67 -19.85
CA LYS A 491 8.61 9.17 -19.58
C LYS A 491 8.61 7.66 -19.59
N LYS A 492 9.51 7.08 -20.38
CA LYS A 492 9.76 5.64 -20.37
C LYS A 492 10.61 5.30 -19.16
N ILE A 493 10.01 4.65 -18.17
CA ILE A 493 10.67 4.31 -16.92
C ILE A 493 10.68 2.78 -16.79
N LYS A 494 11.85 2.15 -16.74
CA LYS A 494 11.96 0.71 -16.55
C LYS A 494 11.47 0.30 -15.15
N GLU A 495 12.01 0.93 -14.11
CA GLU A 495 11.61 0.70 -12.70
C GLU A 495 11.25 2.03 -12.01
N LEU A 496 10.00 2.13 -11.53
CA LEU A 496 9.54 3.21 -10.66
C LEU A 496 9.31 2.67 -9.25
N SER A 497 9.86 3.33 -8.24
CA SER A 497 9.60 3.03 -6.84
C SER A 497 9.05 4.25 -6.10
N LEU A 498 7.97 4.05 -5.33
CA LEU A 498 7.27 5.09 -4.58
C LEU A 498 7.28 4.73 -3.09
N TYR A 499 8.06 5.47 -2.31
CA TYR A 499 8.31 5.19 -0.89
C TYR A 499 7.84 6.33 0.00
N THR A 500 7.68 6.00 1.28
CA THR A 500 7.59 6.98 2.36
C THR A 500 8.36 6.48 3.58
N LEU A 501 8.81 7.41 4.43
CA LEU A 501 9.34 7.10 5.76
C LEU A 501 8.24 7.16 6.85
N GLY A 502 7.03 7.59 6.48
CA GLY A 502 5.88 7.71 7.39
C GLY A 502 4.83 6.62 7.15
N ASN A 503 3.57 6.95 7.39
CA ASN A 503 2.48 5.99 7.24
C ASN A 503 2.12 5.78 5.75
N SER A 504 2.50 4.63 5.20
CA SER A 504 2.20 4.21 3.82
C SER A 504 0.74 3.80 3.56
N LEU A 505 -0.09 3.75 4.59
CA LEU A 505 -1.50 3.34 4.53
C LEU A 505 -2.48 4.51 4.73
N LYS A 506 -2.03 5.77 4.70
CA LYS A 506 -2.94 6.92 4.79
C LYS A 506 -3.96 6.90 3.64
N GLU A 507 -5.24 7.09 3.97
CA GLU A 507 -6.33 7.19 2.97
C GLU A 507 -6.10 8.35 1.98
N SER A 508 -5.31 9.35 2.34
CA SER A 508 -5.00 10.50 1.50
C SER A 508 -3.98 10.22 0.40
N TRP A 509 -3.33 9.05 0.38
CA TRP A 509 -2.49 8.65 -0.76
C TRP A 509 -3.36 8.36 -1.98
N SER A 510 -3.27 9.24 -2.98
CA SER A 510 -3.92 9.06 -4.27
C SER A 510 -2.89 9.00 -5.41
N ILE A 511 -3.24 8.41 -6.55
CA ILE A 511 -2.39 8.37 -7.74
C ILE A 511 -3.22 8.57 -9.00
N ASN A 512 -2.72 9.36 -9.94
CA ASN A 512 -3.29 9.41 -11.29
C ASN A 512 -2.75 8.24 -12.12
N PRO A 513 -3.59 7.32 -12.65
CA PRO A 513 -3.13 6.19 -13.47
C PRO A 513 -2.24 6.60 -14.64
N TRP A 514 -2.46 7.78 -15.22
CA TRP A 514 -1.64 8.30 -16.32
C TRP A 514 -0.18 8.55 -15.92
N ALA A 515 0.11 8.79 -14.65
CA ALA A 515 1.48 8.97 -14.15
C ALA A 515 2.39 7.75 -14.38
N VAL A 516 1.80 6.55 -14.55
CA VAL A 516 2.55 5.30 -14.78
C VAL A 516 2.31 4.72 -16.18
N PHE A 517 1.75 5.52 -17.10
CA PHE A 517 1.34 5.06 -18.43
C PHE A 517 2.48 4.43 -19.25
N LYS A 518 3.65 5.07 -19.26
CA LYS A 518 4.87 4.59 -19.96
C LYS A 518 5.90 3.91 -19.05
N THR A 519 5.52 3.63 -17.80
CA THR A 519 6.34 2.82 -16.89
C THR A 519 6.25 1.34 -17.27
N GLU A 520 7.35 0.60 -17.26
CA GLU A 520 7.38 -0.84 -17.53
C GLU A 520 7.06 -1.65 -16.26
N TRP A 521 7.54 -1.19 -15.11
CA TRP A 521 7.27 -1.81 -13.82
C TRP A 521 7.28 -0.79 -12.67
N VAL A 522 6.23 -0.84 -11.84
CA VAL A 522 6.21 -0.17 -10.54
C VAL A 522 6.55 -1.19 -9.47
N ASN A 523 7.59 -0.92 -8.70
CA ASN A 523 8.10 -1.85 -7.70
C ASN A 523 7.13 -1.99 -6.52
N THR A 524 6.63 -3.21 -6.35
CA THR A 524 5.76 -3.62 -5.24
C THR A 524 6.33 -4.79 -4.43
N ASN A 525 7.56 -5.22 -4.74
CA ASN A 525 8.20 -6.37 -4.08
C ASN A 525 8.91 -6.00 -2.78
N ASP A 526 9.35 -4.75 -2.69
CA ASP A 526 10.03 -4.22 -1.51
C ASP A 526 9.09 -4.12 -0.30
N TYR A 527 9.70 -3.90 0.86
CA TYR A 527 9.04 -3.86 2.16
C TYR A 527 7.75 -3.01 2.16
N ASN A 528 6.69 -3.58 2.73
CA ASN A 528 5.39 -2.92 2.90
C ASN A 528 4.87 -3.08 4.32
N VAL A 529 4.81 -1.95 5.06
CA VAL A 529 4.17 -1.78 6.38
C VAL A 529 4.74 -2.68 7.47
N SER A 530 4.78 -2.17 8.71
CA SER A 530 5.04 -3.03 9.86
C SER A 530 4.13 -2.69 11.02
N TRP A 531 3.40 -3.69 11.47
CA TRP A 531 2.82 -3.72 12.80
C TRP A 531 3.87 -3.95 13.91
N SER A 532 5.09 -4.39 13.58
CA SER A 532 6.11 -4.79 14.55
C SER A 532 7.14 -3.70 14.87
N TYR A 533 7.11 -2.55 14.17
CA TYR A 533 7.94 -1.40 14.51
C TYR A 533 7.27 -0.51 15.56
N GLN A 534 8.10 0.15 16.37
CA GLN A 534 7.63 1.15 17.33
C GLN A 534 6.88 2.28 16.62
N LYS A 535 5.80 2.75 17.25
CA LYS A 535 5.01 3.87 16.74
C LYS A 535 5.90 5.10 16.55
N GLY A 536 5.89 5.66 15.34
CA GLY A 536 6.68 6.85 14.99
C GLY A 536 8.10 6.57 14.48
N ALA A 537 8.52 5.30 14.38
CA ALA A 537 9.80 4.97 13.76
C ALA A 537 9.80 5.36 12.27
N PRO A 538 10.89 5.96 11.74
CA PRO A 538 11.01 6.31 10.32
C PRO A 538 11.36 5.06 9.52
N ILE A 539 10.33 4.32 9.10
CA ILE A 539 10.48 3.05 8.39
C ILE A 539 10.27 3.32 6.90
N ALA A 540 11.31 3.08 6.10
CA ALA A 540 11.14 3.13 4.65
C ALA A 540 10.23 1.99 4.19
N THR A 541 9.12 2.35 3.58
CA THR A 541 8.09 1.41 3.10
C THR A 541 7.54 1.91 1.78
N ARG A 542 7.14 0.97 0.91
CA ARG A 542 6.38 1.34 -0.29
C ARG A 542 5.03 1.92 0.07
N ILE A 543 4.56 2.90 -0.70
CA ILE A 543 3.21 3.47 -0.57
C ILE A 543 2.21 2.49 -1.17
N THR A 544 1.08 2.28 -0.48
CA THR A 544 -0.07 1.53 -1.04
C THR A 544 -1.16 2.53 -1.40
N PHE A 545 -1.41 2.72 -2.69
CA PHE A 545 -2.46 3.61 -3.16
C PHE A 545 -3.81 2.92 -3.16
N ASN A 546 -4.77 3.45 -2.39
CA ASN A 546 -6.16 3.01 -2.44
C ASN A 546 -7.08 4.00 -3.17
N ALA A 547 -6.59 5.21 -3.46
CA ALA A 547 -7.33 6.23 -4.19
C ALA A 547 -6.74 6.47 -5.59
N LEU A 548 -7.61 6.53 -6.60
CA LEU A 548 -7.27 7.04 -7.93
C LEU A 548 -7.62 8.52 -8.01
N ALA A 549 -6.68 9.36 -8.41
CA ALA A 549 -6.89 10.78 -8.59
C ALA A 549 -6.83 11.18 -10.06
N PHE A 550 -7.46 12.31 -10.39
CA PHE A 550 -7.42 12.88 -11.72
C PHE A 550 -7.14 14.38 -11.63
N GLU A 551 -6.46 14.91 -12.64
CA GLU A 551 -6.21 16.34 -12.75
C GLU A 551 -7.32 16.99 -13.57
N GLU A 552 -7.57 18.28 -13.38
CA GLU A 552 -8.55 19.04 -14.17
C GLU A 552 -8.30 18.91 -15.68
N SER A 553 -7.04 18.82 -16.09
CA SER A 553 -6.66 18.60 -17.50
C SER A 553 -7.12 17.25 -18.06
N ASP A 554 -7.52 16.28 -17.24
CA ASP A 554 -8.04 14.99 -17.68
C ASP A 554 -9.51 15.08 -18.11
N TYR A 555 -10.25 16.09 -17.65
CA TYR A 555 -11.58 16.42 -18.16
C TYR A 555 -11.47 17.27 -19.43
N LYS A 556 -11.96 16.75 -20.56
CA LYS A 556 -11.83 17.39 -21.87
C LYS A 556 -13.15 18.06 -22.27
N LYS A 557 -13.45 19.22 -21.65
CA LYS A 557 -14.74 19.93 -21.80
C LYS A 557 -15.24 20.05 -23.26
N ASP A 558 -14.35 20.31 -24.21
CA ASP A 558 -14.70 20.53 -25.62
C ASP A 558 -14.63 19.26 -26.50
N ALA A 559 -14.35 18.10 -25.91
CA ALA A 559 -14.36 16.81 -26.62
C ALA A 559 -15.78 16.25 -26.75
N SER A 560 -15.98 15.35 -27.72
CA SER A 560 -17.26 14.64 -27.90
C SER A 560 -17.62 13.78 -26.69
N ASP A 561 -16.62 13.20 -26.01
CA ASP A 561 -16.73 12.58 -24.70
C ASP A 561 -15.75 13.26 -23.73
N PRO A 562 -16.21 14.23 -22.92
CA PRO A 562 -15.37 14.93 -21.96
C PRO A 562 -14.74 14.03 -20.88
N PHE A 563 -15.28 12.84 -20.66
CA PHE A 563 -14.84 11.89 -19.63
C PHE A 563 -13.90 10.81 -20.18
N GLU A 564 -13.66 10.76 -21.50
CA GLU A 564 -12.93 9.67 -22.16
C GLU A 564 -11.59 9.38 -21.47
N ARG A 565 -10.80 10.42 -21.20
CA ARG A 565 -9.47 10.26 -20.59
C ARG A 565 -9.51 9.80 -19.13
N ILE A 566 -10.52 10.23 -18.38
CA ILE A 566 -10.75 9.73 -17.01
C ILE A 566 -11.15 8.26 -17.06
N ASN A 567 -12.09 7.91 -17.95
CA ASN A 567 -12.56 6.55 -18.16
C ASN A 567 -11.45 5.60 -18.62
N ASP A 568 -10.55 6.05 -19.48
CA ASP A 568 -9.36 5.30 -19.89
C ASP A 568 -8.39 5.08 -18.73
N GLY A 569 -8.21 6.08 -17.84
CA GLY A 569 -7.44 5.93 -16.61
C GLY A 569 -8.08 4.95 -15.61
N LEU A 570 -9.39 5.02 -15.41
CA LEU A 570 -10.14 4.05 -14.60
C LEU A 570 -10.01 2.65 -15.18
N ARG A 571 -10.16 2.50 -16.49
CA ARG A 571 -9.97 1.24 -17.20
C ARG A 571 -8.56 0.68 -17.01
N MET A 572 -7.55 1.53 -17.05
CA MET A 572 -6.15 1.17 -16.80
C MET A 572 -5.99 0.50 -15.43
N ALA A 573 -6.48 1.16 -14.38
CA ALA A 573 -6.34 0.68 -13.02
C ALA A 573 -7.26 -0.51 -12.68
N TYR A 574 -8.49 -0.52 -13.20
CA TYR A 574 -9.51 -1.50 -12.81
C TYR A 574 -9.50 -2.79 -13.63
N TYR A 575 -9.04 -2.75 -14.88
CA TYR A 575 -9.15 -3.89 -15.78
C TYR A 575 -7.89 -4.12 -16.61
N SER A 576 -7.41 -3.15 -17.39
CA SER A 576 -6.37 -3.43 -18.40
C SER A 576 -4.96 -3.62 -17.84
N ARG A 577 -4.63 -3.01 -16.67
CA ARG A 577 -3.36 -3.26 -15.94
C ARG A 577 -3.60 -3.74 -14.51
N ASN A 578 -4.80 -4.16 -14.17
CA ASN A 578 -5.14 -4.60 -12.83
C ASN A 578 -4.46 -5.92 -12.42
N ASN A 579 -3.79 -6.61 -13.35
CA ASN A 579 -2.88 -7.71 -13.06
C ASN A 579 -1.56 -7.23 -12.40
N TRP A 580 -1.25 -5.94 -12.45
CA TRP A 580 -0.16 -5.33 -11.69
C TRP A 580 -0.52 -5.28 -10.21
N PRO A 581 0.34 -5.78 -9.31
CA PRO A 581 0.13 -5.61 -7.87
C PRO A 581 -0.05 -4.14 -7.43
N PHE A 582 0.50 -3.19 -8.19
CA PHE A 582 0.32 -1.76 -7.96
C PHE A 582 -1.15 -1.32 -8.01
N PHE A 583 -1.95 -1.88 -8.91
CA PHE A 583 -3.36 -1.53 -9.09
C PHE A 583 -4.32 -2.49 -8.37
N GLN A 584 -3.84 -3.20 -7.34
CA GLN A 584 -4.65 -4.19 -6.62
C GLN A 584 -5.10 -3.73 -5.22
N GLY A 585 -4.77 -2.51 -4.80
CA GLY A 585 -5.14 -2.01 -3.47
C GLY A 585 -4.64 -2.93 -2.34
N GLY A 586 -5.42 -3.02 -1.25
CA GLY A 586 -5.00 -3.74 -0.04
C GLY A 586 -5.13 -5.27 -0.05
N PHE A 587 -5.96 -5.86 -0.92
CA PHE A 587 -6.29 -7.30 -0.88
C PHE A 587 -5.58 -8.15 -1.94
N GLY A 588 -4.81 -7.53 -2.85
CA GLY A 588 -3.92 -8.25 -3.77
C GLY A 588 -4.58 -8.91 -4.99
N PRO A 589 -3.85 -9.82 -5.67
CA PRO A 589 -4.15 -10.24 -7.05
C PRO A 589 -5.30 -11.24 -7.23
N GLY A 590 -5.88 -11.76 -6.15
CA GLY A 590 -6.71 -12.96 -6.27
C GLY A 590 -5.91 -14.17 -6.79
N LEU A 591 -6.61 -15.18 -7.33
CA LEU A 591 -6.01 -16.46 -7.74
C LEU A 591 -5.59 -16.51 -9.22
N ASN A 592 -6.13 -15.63 -10.07
CA ASN A 592 -5.85 -15.65 -11.51
C ASN A 592 -5.78 -14.24 -12.12
N PRO A 593 -4.82 -13.41 -11.67
CA PRO A 593 -4.72 -12.00 -12.02
C PRO A 593 -4.64 -11.66 -13.51
N ASP A 594 -4.06 -12.54 -14.33
CA ASP A 594 -3.85 -12.26 -15.77
C ASP A 594 -5.07 -12.61 -16.64
N HIS A 595 -6.00 -13.41 -16.13
CA HIS A 595 -7.11 -13.95 -16.93
C HIS A 595 -8.50 -13.81 -16.28
N ASN A 596 -8.56 -13.41 -15.01
CA ASN A 596 -9.79 -13.19 -14.27
C ASN A 596 -9.72 -11.84 -13.52
N GLU A 597 -9.55 -10.76 -14.28
CA GLU A 597 -9.37 -9.43 -13.71
C GLU A 597 -10.52 -9.02 -12.78
N GLY A 598 -11.74 -9.51 -13.01
CA GLY A 598 -12.90 -9.25 -12.14
C GLY A 598 -12.75 -9.72 -10.69
N ASN A 599 -11.91 -10.74 -10.42
CA ASN A 599 -11.67 -11.26 -9.06
C ASN A 599 -10.43 -10.68 -8.37
N ASN A 600 -9.68 -9.83 -9.07
CA ASN A 600 -8.58 -9.11 -8.46
C ASN A 600 -9.13 -7.96 -7.61
N SER A 601 -8.41 -7.63 -6.54
CA SER A 601 -8.66 -6.39 -5.80
C SER A 601 -8.25 -5.16 -6.62
N TYR A 602 -8.64 -3.98 -6.16
CA TYR A 602 -8.46 -2.70 -6.86
C TYR A 602 -8.53 -1.52 -5.87
N PRO A 603 -8.00 -0.33 -6.23
CA PRO A 603 -8.22 0.90 -5.49
C PRO A 603 -9.71 1.26 -5.41
N THR A 604 -10.27 1.33 -4.21
CA THR A 604 -11.71 1.57 -4.02
C THR A 604 -12.08 3.04 -3.89
N ASP A 605 -11.11 3.94 -3.77
CA ASP A 605 -11.36 5.35 -3.54
C ASP A 605 -11.07 6.18 -4.80
N LEU A 606 -11.76 7.30 -4.95
CA LEU A 606 -11.56 8.29 -6.01
C LEU A 606 -11.29 9.67 -5.42
N ASP A 607 -10.38 10.42 -6.01
CA ASP A 607 -9.98 11.75 -5.58
C ASP A 607 -10.02 12.75 -6.74
N PHE A 608 -11.12 13.49 -6.81
CA PHE A 608 -11.35 14.60 -7.73
C PHE A 608 -11.08 15.96 -7.08
N SER A 609 -10.37 16.00 -5.94
CA SER A 609 -9.97 17.29 -5.33
C SER A 609 -9.05 18.13 -6.22
N ARG A 610 -8.48 17.54 -7.28
CA ARG A 610 -7.65 18.23 -8.29
C ARG A 610 -8.32 18.36 -9.66
N ALA A 611 -9.59 17.97 -9.76
CA ALA A 611 -10.41 18.11 -10.96
C ALA A 611 -11.77 18.77 -10.62
N PRO A 612 -11.80 20.09 -10.35
CA PRO A 612 -13.00 20.83 -9.95
C PRO A 612 -14.22 20.69 -10.88
N SER A 613 -14.01 20.37 -12.16
CA SER A 613 -15.10 20.13 -13.12
C SER A 613 -15.85 18.82 -12.89
N ILE A 614 -15.30 17.87 -12.13
CA ILE A 614 -15.99 16.62 -11.80
C ILE A 614 -16.78 16.81 -10.51
N LYS A 615 -18.12 16.88 -10.64
CA LYS A 615 -19.03 17.14 -9.51
C LYS A 615 -19.74 15.90 -8.95
N THR A 616 -19.85 14.84 -9.76
CA THR A 616 -20.46 13.55 -9.40
C THR A 616 -19.72 12.43 -10.12
N LEU A 617 -20.21 11.19 -10.06
CA LEU A 617 -19.69 10.07 -10.86
C LEU A 617 -20.33 9.99 -12.25
N ARG A 618 -21.03 11.05 -12.69
CA ARG A 618 -21.65 11.15 -14.01
C ARG A 618 -20.62 10.90 -15.11
N GLY A 619 -21.02 10.10 -16.10
CA GLY A 619 -20.18 9.78 -17.27
C GLY A 619 -19.03 8.82 -17.00
N LEU A 620 -18.79 8.43 -15.74
CA LEU A 620 -17.72 7.52 -15.36
C LEU A 620 -18.13 6.04 -15.49
N ILE A 621 -17.16 5.20 -15.84
CA ILE A 621 -17.41 3.81 -16.23
C ILE A 621 -16.71 2.84 -15.30
N PHE A 622 -17.51 2.06 -14.57
CA PHE A 622 -17.05 1.13 -13.55
C PHE A 622 -17.19 -0.35 -13.93
N TYR A 623 -17.64 -0.67 -15.13
CA TYR A 623 -17.76 -2.05 -15.62
C TYR A 623 -16.78 -2.31 -16.77
N ASP A 624 -16.43 -3.59 -16.98
CA ASP A 624 -15.55 -3.97 -18.08
C ASP A 624 -16.34 -4.06 -19.40
N LYS A 625 -16.21 -3.03 -20.24
CA LYS A 625 -16.86 -2.97 -21.56
C LYS A 625 -16.50 -4.13 -22.49
N TYR A 626 -15.35 -4.80 -22.29
CA TYR A 626 -14.83 -5.81 -23.23
C TYR A 626 -14.82 -7.23 -22.65
N LYS A 627 -14.97 -7.37 -21.33
CA LYS A 627 -15.18 -8.65 -20.65
C LYS A 627 -16.36 -8.53 -19.67
N PRO A 628 -17.62 -8.53 -20.16
CA PRO A 628 -18.80 -8.26 -19.32
C PRO A 628 -19.02 -9.27 -18.17
N GLN A 629 -18.35 -10.42 -18.20
CA GLN A 629 -18.33 -11.37 -17.08
C GLN A 629 -17.57 -10.86 -15.85
N ASN A 630 -16.69 -9.87 -16.01
CA ASN A 630 -16.03 -9.21 -14.89
C ASN A 630 -17.05 -8.37 -14.12
N ALA A 631 -17.05 -8.51 -12.80
CA ALA A 631 -17.91 -7.69 -11.95
C ALA A 631 -17.55 -6.19 -12.10
N ALA A 632 -18.58 -5.34 -12.03
CA ALA A 632 -18.40 -3.90 -11.95
C ALA A 632 -17.66 -3.53 -10.65
N ARG A 633 -16.70 -2.61 -10.75
CA ARG A 633 -16.02 -2.03 -9.60
C ARG A 633 -16.97 -1.15 -8.80
N LYS A 634 -16.77 -1.12 -7.49
CA LYS A 634 -17.54 -0.29 -6.57
C LYS A 634 -16.62 0.67 -5.84
N VAL A 635 -17.15 1.86 -5.58
CA VAL A 635 -16.42 2.94 -4.94
C VAL A 635 -16.76 2.99 -3.46
N TRP A 636 -15.76 3.17 -2.61
CA TRP A 636 -15.90 3.30 -1.17
C TRP A 636 -15.89 4.76 -0.75
N THR A 637 -14.85 5.51 -1.12
CA THR A 637 -14.74 6.95 -0.85
C THR A 637 -14.62 7.74 -2.14
N VAL A 638 -15.31 8.87 -2.24
CA VAL A 638 -15.03 9.88 -3.27
C VAL A 638 -14.74 11.22 -2.61
N LYS A 639 -13.64 11.85 -3.01
CA LYS A 639 -13.30 13.22 -2.62
C LYS A 639 -13.57 14.18 -3.78
N PHE A 640 -14.45 15.16 -3.58
CA PHE A 640 -14.68 16.21 -4.57
C PHE A 640 -14.00 17.52 -4.16
N PHE A 641 -13.62 18.32 -5.15
CA PHE A 641 -13.12 19.67 -4.90
C PHE A 641 -14.25 20.59 -4.42
N ASN A 642 -14.04 21.24 -3.28
CA ASN A 642 -14.79 22.40 -2.83
C ASN A 642 -13.91 23.28 -1.94
N ASP A 643 -14.01 24.59 -2.12
CA ASP A 643 -13.36 25.62 -1.31
C ASP A 643 -14.36 26.58 -0.65
N LYS A 644 -15.67 26.38 -0.86
CA LYS A 644 -16.77 27.19 -0.31
C LYS A 644 -17.56 26.49 0.79
N SER A 645 -18.39 27.23 1.53
CA SER A 645 -19.33 26.68 2.51
C SER A 645 -20.47 25.87 1.87
N THR A 646 -20.82 26.16 0.61
CA THR A 646 -21.81 25.41 -0.17
C THR A 646 -21.17 24.72 -1.37
N TYR A 647 -21.64 23.53 -1.70
CA TYR A 647 -21.23 22.78 -2.88
C TYR A 647 -22.15 23.08 -4.06
N GLU A 648 -21.63 23.69 -5.11
CA GLU A 648 -22.40 24.02 -6.31
C GLU A 648 -22.69 22.78 -7.15
N ILE A 649 -23.97 22.51 -7.41
CA ILE A 649 -24.41 21.34 -8.17
C ILE A 649 -25.75 21.61 -8.89
N GLY A 650 -25.92 21.04 -10.08
CA GLY A 650 -27.13 21.21 -10.91
C GLY A 650 -27.82 19.90 -11.29
N ASP A 651 -28.93 20.01 -12.02
CA ASP A 651 -29.67 18.87 -12.57
C ASP A 651 -28.80 18.03 -13.49
N GLU A 652 -27.97 18.67 -14.32
CA GLU A 652 -27.07 17.99 -15.25
C GLU A 652 -26.17 16.98 -14.52
N ASP A 653 -25.64 17.35 -13.36
CA ASP A 653 -24.75 16.51 -12.55
C ASP A 653 -25.52 15.48 -11.71
N LEU A 654 -26.71 15.85 -11.22
CA LEU A 654 -27.53 15.04 -10.31
C LEU A 654 -28.39 14.02 -11.02
N ALA A 655 -28.96 14.31 -12.19
CA ALA A 655 -29.90 13.43 -12.88
C ALA A 655 -29.26 12.07 -13.21
N ASN A 656 -27.96 12.06 -13.50
CA ASN A 656 -27.15 10.88 -13.80
C ASN A 656 -25.90 10.82 -12.91
N ALA A 657 -26.06 11.08 -11.60
CA ALA A 657 -24.94 11.24 -10.66
C ALA A 657 -24.01 10.03 -10.51
N GLY A 658 -24.43 8.84 -10.96
CA GLY A 658 -23.63 7.61 -10.91
C GLY A 658 -23.47 7.01 -9.51
N PHE A 659 -24.33 7.38 -8.55
CA PHE A 659 -24.21 6.95 -7.15
C PHE A 659 -24.56 5.48 -6.89
N GLU A 660 -25.15 4.79 -7.87
CA GLU A 660 -25.31 3.33 -7.88
C GLU A 660 -23.97 2.58 -7.94
N ASN A 661 -22.87 3.28 -8.26
CA ASN A 661 -21.51 2.72 -8.29
C ASN A 661 -20.82 2.69 -6.92
N PHE A 662 -21.43 3.27 -5.87
CA PHE A 662 -20.93 3.08 -4.51
C PHE A 662 -21.16 1.64 -4.01
N ALA A 663 -20.25 1.16 -3.18
CA ALA A 663 -20.39 -0.11 -2.48
C ALA A 663 -21.60 -0.11 -1.52
N LYS A 664 -22.03 -1.29 -1.07
CA LYS A 664 -22.98 -1.37 0.04
C LYS A 664 -22.23 -1.22 1.36
N PRO A 665 -22.85 -0.66 2.42
CA PRO A 665 -22.26 -0.65 3.76
C PRO A 665 -21.82 -2.05 4.21
N ALA A 666 -20.70 -2.13 4.93
CA ALA A 666 -20.13 -3.36 5.44
C ALA A 666 -19.75 -3.20 6.92
N GLY A 667 -20.45 -3.93 7.79
CA GLY A 667 -20.33 -3.75 9.24
C GLY A 667 -20.68 -2.32 9.65
N GLN A 668 -19.83 -1.70 10.46
CA GLN A 668 -20.00 -0.31 10.91
C GLN A 668 -19.48 0.73 9.90
N LYS A 669 -18.90 0.31 8.77
CA LYS A 669 -18.33 1.23 7.78
C LYS A 669 -19.30 1.39 6.62
N ALA A 670 -19.51 2.64 6.20
CA ALA A 670 -20.32 3.00 5.05
C ALA A 670 -19.46 3.69 3.97
N PRO A 671 -19.83 3.56 2.68
CA PRO A 671 -19.27 4.40 1.62
C PRO A 671 -19.54 5.87 1.92
N LYS A 672 -18.62 6.75 1.53
CA LYS A 672 -18.69 8.17 1.88
C LYS A 672 -18.27 9.10 0.75
N ILE A 673 -18.82 10.32 0.77
CA ILE A 673 -18.29 11.46 0.02
C ILE A 673 -17.65 12.44 1.00
N VAL A 674 -16.49 12.97 0.63
CA VAL A 674 -15.77 14.01 1.37
C VAL A 674 -15.39 15.17 0.43
N PHE A 675 -15.11 16.34 0.99
CA PHE A 675 -14.73 17.53 0.23
C PHE A 675 -13.27 17.94 0.50
N SER A 676 -12.64 18.67 -0.43
CA SER A 676 -11.26 19.16 -0.26
C SER A 676 -11.09 20.17 0.88
N ASN A 677 -12.14 20.89 1.23
CA ASN A 677 -12.19 21.76 2.42
C ASN A 677 -12.70 21.05 3.69
N ASN A 678 -12.62 19.72 3.73
CA ASN A 678 -12.99 18.90 4.88
C ASN A 678 -14.44 19.13 5.33
N THR A 679 -14.64 19.63 6.55
CA THR A 679 -15.96 19.81 7.18
C THR A 679 -16.56 21.21 6.96
N THR A 680 -15.88 22.10 6.23
CA THR A 680 -16.35 23.47 5.96
C THR A 680 -17.57 23.50 5.03
N THR A 681 -17.74 22.48 4.18
CA THR A 681 -18.95 22.35 3.37
C THR A 681 -20.14 21.98 4.27
N THR A 682 -21.16 22.82 4.32
CA THR A 682 -22.36 22.66 5.17
C THR A 682 -23.64 22.38 4.39
N GLY A 683 -23.61 22.58 3.06
CA GLY A 683 -24.79 22.43 2.21
C GLY A 683 -24.48 22.44 0.72
N PHE A 684 -25.54 22.53 -0.08
CA PHE A 684 -25.51 22.56 -1.54
C PHE A 684 -26.07 23.89 -2.05
N LYS A 685 -25.55 24.40 -3.15
CA LYS A 685 -26.12 25.54 -3.89
C LYS A 685 -26.60 25.04 -5.25
N ILE A 686 -27.90 25.11 -5.52
CA ILE A 686 -28.45 24.58 -6.77
C ILE A 686 -28.26 25.59 -7.89
N THR A 687 -27.54 25.18 -8.93
CA THR A 687 -27.20 26.05 -10.08
C THR A 687 -28.22 25.99 -11.21
N SER A 688 -29.06 24.94 -11.25
CA SER A 688 -30.11 24.76 -12.26
C SER A 688 -31.42 25.47 -11.88
N SER A 689 -32.20 25.86 -12.90
CA SER A 689 -33.51 26.49 -12.73
C SER A 689 -34.60 25.51 -12.26
N ASP A 690 -34.40 24.20 -12.45
CA ASP A 690 -35.24 23.15 -11.88
C ASP A 690 -34.40 21.88 -11.67
N LEU A 691 -34.93 20.92 -10.92
CA LEU A 691 -34.35 19.59 -10.74
C LEU A 691 -35.36 18.50 -11.12
N SER A 692 -34.92 17.54 -11.91
CA SER A 692 -35.68 16.33 -12.26
C SER A 692 -35.94 15.45 -11.02
N PRO A 693 -36.93 14.53 -11.08
CA PRO A 693 -37.17 13.58 -10.00
C PRO A 693 -35.94 12.71 -9.66
N SER A 694 -35.17 12.29 -10.67
CA SER A 694 -33.92 11.55 -10.46
C SER A 694 -32.87 12.42 -9.77
N ALA A 695 -32.75 13.69 -10.15
CA ALA A 695 -31.83 14.61 -9.49
C ALA A 695 -32.16 14.83 -8.01
N ILE A 696 -33.45 14.96 -7.66
CA ILE A 696 -33.91 15.07 -6.26
C ILE A 696 -33.55 13.80 -5.47
N SER A 697 -33.80 12.62 -6.04
CA SER A 697 -33.44 11.34 -5.42
C SER A 697 -31.92 11.22 -5.21
N ASN A 698 -31.12 11.62 -6.20
CA ASN A 698 -29.67 11.59 -6.11
C ASN A 698 -29.12 12.65 -5.13
N LEU A 699 -29.80 13.78 -4.96
CA LEU A 699 -29.43 14.77 -3.94
C LEU A 699 -29.61 14.20 -2.52
N HIS A 700 -30.68 13.47 -2.26
CA HIS A 700 -30.85 12.73 -0.99
C HIS A 700 -29.72 11.73 -0.76
N ARG A 701 -29.39 10.94 -1.80
CA ARG A 701 -28.26 10.00 -1.74
C ARG A 701 -26.92 10.70 -1.53
N PHE A 702 -26.71 11.86 -2.14
CA PHE A 702 -25.52 12.69 -1.95
C PHE A 702 -25.41 13.10 -0.46
N VAL A 703 -26.48 13.64 0.11
CA VAL A 703 -26.52 14.04 1.53
C VAL A 703 -26.20 12.85 2.45
N GLU A 704 -26.76 11.66 2.17
CA GLU A 704 -26.47 10.45 2.93
C GLU A 704 -24.98 10.08 2.88
N LEU A 705 -24.38 10.06 1.68
CA LEU A 705 -22.97 9.74 1.48
C LEU A 705 -22.05 10.77 2.14
N VAL A 706 -22.40 12.06 2.13
CA VAL A 706 -21.63 13.10 2.84
C VAL A 706 -21.75 12.90 4.35
N ARG A 707 -22.95 12.59 4.86
CA ARG A 707 -23.16 12.31 6.30
C ARG A 707 -22.40 11.07 6.78
N ALA A 708 -22.18 10.09 5.91
CA ALA A 708 -21.32 8.93 6.22
C ALA A 708 -19.85 9.32 6.44
N GLY A 709 -19.37 10.39 5.79
CA GLY A 709 -18.02 10.94 5.98
C GLY A 709 -17.93 12.07 7.01
N ASN A 710 -19.03 12.78 7.25
CA ASN A 710 -19.17 13.89 8.17
C ASN A 710 -20.56 13.85 8.82
N SER A 711 -20.68 13.15 9.95
CA SER A 711 -21.98 12.94 10.63
C SER A 711 -22.69 14.23 11.05
N GLY A 712 -21.94 15.32 11.22
CA GLY A 712 -22.46 16.66 11.53
C GLY A 712 -22.94 17.46 10.32
N PHE A 713 -22.87 16.92 9.10
CA PHE A 713 -23.22 17.65 7.88
C PHE A 713 -24.70 18.07 7.85
N PRO A 714 -25.01 19.39 7.87
CA PRO A 714 -26.39 19.87 7.90
C PRO A 714 -27.16 19.46 6.64
N GLY A 715 -26.55 19.58 5.47
CA GLY A 715 -27.19 19.30 4.18
C GLY A 715 -28.23 20.35 3.81
N THR A 716 -28.00 21.62 4.19
CA THR A 716 -28.85 22.74 3.78
C THR A 716 -28.78 22.92 2.27
N VAL A 717 -29.90 23.21 1.61
CA VAL A 717 -29.96 23.46 0.16
C VAL A 717 -30.28 24.93 -0.09
N THR A 718 -29.34 25.62 -0.72
CA THR A 718 -29.46 27.03 -1.09
C THR A 718 -29.99 27.16 -2.51
N VAL A 719 -31.06 27.95 -2.67
CA VAL A 719 -31.68 28.25 -3.97
C VAL A 719 -31.68 29.77 -4.16
N VAL A 720 -31.14 30.23 -5.29
CA VAL A 720 -31.01 31.66 -5.59
C VAL A 720 -32.16 32.10 -6.49
N ASN A 721 -32.94 33.09 -6.05
CA ASN A 721 -34.00 33.73 -6.84
C ASN A 721 -35.00 32.76 -7.53
N ASN A 722 -35.35 31.64 -6.88
CA ASN A 722 -36.26 30.63 -7.47
C ASN A 722 -37.20 29.99 -6.43
N PRO A 723 -38.31 30.68 -6.08
CA PRO A 723 -39.26 30.21 -5.07
C PRO A 723 -39.95 28.89 -5.44
N SER A 724 -40.16 28.63 -6.75
CA SER A 724 -40.78 27.39 -7.23
C SER A 724 -39.91 26.18 -6.91
N LEU A 725 -38.62 26.26 -7.27
CA LEU A 725 -37.65 25.21 -6.95
C LEU A 725 -37.47 25.06 -5.43
N ALA A 726 -37.44 26.17 -4.69
CA ALA A 726 -37.35 26.14 -3.24
C ALA A 726 -38.54 25.37 -2.61
N GLN A 727 -39.77 25.64 -3.06
CA GLN A 727 -40.95 24.93 -2.57
C GLN A 727 -40.93 23.44 -2.96
N LYS A 728 -40.48 23.12 -4.17
CA LYS A 728 -40.29 21.73 -4.63
C LYS A 728 -39.32 20.96 -3.73
N LEU A 729 -38.19 21.57 -3.39
CA LEU A 729 -37.17 20.97 -2.51
C LEU A 729 -37.62 20.87 -1.04
N LYS A 730 -38.35 21.86 -0.52
CA LYS A 730 -38.99 21.77 0.81
C LYS A 730 -39.98 20.60 0.86
N SER A 731 -40.80 20.47 -0.18
CA SER A 731 -41.78 19.38 -0.31
C SER A 731 -41.11 18.01 -0.44
N ALA A 732 -39.88 17.96 -0.97
CA ALA A 732 -39.04 16.77 -1.04
C ALA A 732 -38.27 16.48 0.27
N GLY A 733 -38.43 17.29 1.32
CA GLY A 733 -37.86 17.05 2.66
C GLY A 733 -36.50 17.71 2.93
N PHE A 734 -36.03 18.62 2.07
CA PHE A 734 -34.77 19.35 2.31
C PHE A 734 -34.97 20.58 3.19
N LYS A 735 -33.95 20.93 3.98
CA LYS A 735 -33.84 22.24 4.63
C LYS A 735 -33.39 23.26 3.58
N VAL A 736 -34.28 24.11 3.12
CA VAL A 736 -34.01 25.07 2.03
C VAL A 736 -33.80 26.48 2.56
N VAL A 737 -32.76 27.16 2.06
CA VAL A 737 -32.51 28.60 2.26
C VAL A 737 -32.64 29.30 0.92
N GLU A 738 -33.53 30.30 0.85
CA GLU A 738 -33.71 31.15 -0.32
C GLU A 738 -32.82 32.38 -0.19
N THR A 739 -32.06 32.72 -1.23
CA THR A 739 -31.22 33.93 -1.25
C THR A 739 -31.56 34.80 -2.44
N ASN A 740 -31.53 36.11 -2.21
CA ASN A 740 -31.69 37.11 -3.27
C ASN A 740 -30.34 37.54 -3.87
N ASN A 741 -29.23 37.25 -3.17
CA ASN A 741 -27.86 37.56 -3.59
C ASN A 741 -27.17 36.34 -4.19
N SER A 742 -26.56 36.55 -5.36
CA SER A 742 -25.68 35.57 -6.02
C SER A 742 -24.26 35.53 -5.42
N SER A 743 -23.90 36.52 -4.60
CA SER A 743 -22.59 36.64 -3.96
C SER A 743 -22.57 35.88 -2.63
N ASP A 744 -21.55 35.02 -2.50
CA ASP A 744 -21.28 34.18 -1.34
C ASP A 744 -20.85 35.07 -0.14
N GLU A 745 -21.79 35.50 0.69
CA GLU A 745 -21.47 36.00 2.04
C GLU A 745 -21.66 34.90 3.07
N GLU A 746 -20.64 34.80 3.92
CA GLU A 746 -20.39 33.79 4.94
C GLU A 746 -21.57 33.62 5.91
N PHE A 747 -22.18 32.43 5.90
CA PHE A 747 -23.01 31.99 7.04
C PHE A 747 -22.07 31.52 8.15
N TYR A 748 -21.95 32.35 9.21
CA TYR A 748 -21.37 31.97 10.51
C TYR A 748 -22.30 31.08 11.33
#